data_AF-A0AAI9XZ81-F1
#
_entry.id   AF-A0AAI9XZ81-F1
#
_cell.length_a   1.000
_cell.length_b   1.000
_cell.length_c   1.000
_cell.angle_alpha   90.00
_cell.angle_beta   90.00
_cell.angle_gamma   90.00
#
_symmetry.space_group_name_H-M   'P 1'
#
loop_
_entity.id
_entity.type
_entity.pdbx_description
1 polymer ?
#
loop_
_entity_poly.entity_id
_entity_poly.type
_entity_poly.pdbx_seq_one_letter_code
_entity_poly.pdbx_strand_id
1 'polypeptide(L)'
;MNIHRAVTELMCMEQILELTATKVLYYAYSVLFLLQHLEHRLAELQRLKSASVDADDHGSVNEVREADVAHDVAAQVASISITNNLSLSLFQGSAILPHKSKLFYPSERPPLKIPIRGIYHEVNPRTAGEAYASQFSSFNSQHVPLNVMERLFRNYTEEILPRFPCFSEAELAYHFNHTCINSANPGLSRVQDALSRFVISMTMAISALNSKNQDFRKVAALSEALHADAMKYVDDLLHECSISALQCLILVIQLALLLPQTSNLWYLTGDAMRMAVSLGLHQEPEPRIFRDRAHAEQRRRIFWVVYQLDRIVSISGGCPVALSDEHITTRLPYDFGDVSDLTERSDLKLVSTPKERQFLLDLQVCIMKSEIQATQFFDRPVPSQSGSHDDWVEQMDLRTQRLSHGVSAHGNSHSSLAASCLQCQVMLHRPCSRIIAVSETSLVSVVKAAVELISLDARAAKSGGIVMVFEIGNRLFQAGMLLLYALRNHATKLQRASLVDIATASLNHVSALLNQLSSRWPPLSDTASYINELIDTNLRNPLGYNGSHYDMQVLEELDCLVTQRRIHSIRHRNIPFPPPKKPTPSPSEPENIARDFLNDEQWWTDFIDQDFVTNESCFSLPSGGGQAAPSPSSEPNETRVERRRDIIDNNASDLEKELDVILDAIPSCSFCRDRRTKCQRQLPACKECARTSRECFIFDPILKANIPLRRVQLLIEELKVLAKQVPSPSRSSNNTQQPSASGNPLFLPLQRGASPLSEAASCISLSSTVFFGPWSSLGCLRDQLQHKASYKLPSTVCTAMRNTIPTFSFQSLVSFQSLPESLAAPIFNLFSRSINTFFPIFQPQTLDIILIAYYHPNATPSRPHNTPLFNLIIALGAQISSKTTPSLFALAEHHFQNAISFLPITCAHASRTENVSLLQRTLLICVYTLLEPRAGDVWRHLGFAIRLFLDLSHRPSMEEDEDHGLFCMLTRTLYTLESHVSIAFSRPSLLVIGDDLRRELVEKSGNSLQDEISISSYQVSLLKMQIHCTILSRERNTSVIHETQPLREMCETYRQSLDSWFARWREISHVLQETLLSWGSLHYHHGMSLITILWPTPGGDPSTICGGVSNAGLQLVRHQQLFASLACEGAPSGEGDVVVFPCEWTMAHLVLQVGLRAMGEKDKLVVGGKNEDPSLALCFSLLLLLEADDSKLLRGLSPVFERLSEKVSL
;
A
#
# COMPACT_ATOMS: atom_id res chain seq x y z
N MET A 1 20.53 -72.05 4.52
CA MET A 1 20.75 -71.24 5.73
C MET A 1 20.32 -69.78 5.63
N ASN A 2 20.10 -69.19 4.45
CA ASN A 2 19.64 -67.79 4.34
C ASN A 2 18.12 -67.57 4.27
N ILE A 3 17.31 -68.64 4.22
CA ILE A 3 15.84 -68.55 4.17
C ILE A 3 15.23 -68.56 5.58
N HIS A 4 15.87 -69.25 6.54
CA HIS A 4 15.36 -69.34 7.90
C HIS A 4 15.52 -68.04 8.71
N ARG A 5 16.47 -67.16 8.32
CA ARG A 5 16.69 -65.85 8.95
C ARG A 5 15.69 -64.81 8.44
N ALA A 6 15.35 -64.86 7.15
CA ALA A 6 14.37 -63.97 6.52
C ALA A 6 12.93 -64.23 7.00
N VAL A 7 12.56 -65.48 7.30
CA VAL A 7 11.22 -65.80 7.82
C VAL A 7 11.03 -65.31 9.27
N THR A 8 12.06 -65.34 10.11
CA THR A 8 12.01 -64.75 11.47
C THR A 8 11.98 -63.21 11.48
N GLU A 9 12.55 -62.54 10.47
CA GLU A 9 12.49 -61.07 10.36
C GLU A 9 11.15 -60.58 9.80
N LEU A 10 10.53 -61.33 8.88
CA LEU A 10 9.19 -61.04 8.36
C LEU A 10 8.08 -61.23 9.40
N MET A 11 8.17 -62.28 10.25
CA MET A 11 7.23 -62.46 11.37
C MET A 11 7.37 -61.38 12.47
N CYS A 12 8.53 -60.72 12.55
CA CYS A 12 8.76 -59.61 13.48
C CYS A 12 8.17 -58.29 12.94
N MET A 13 8.15 -58.09 11.61
CA MET A 13 7.53 -56.90 10.99
C MET A 13 6.00 -56.94 10.98
N GLU A 14 5.37 -58.10 10.81
CA GLU A 14 3.90 -58.23 10.95
C GLU A 14 3.44 -57.94 12.38
N GLN A 15 4.19 -58.40 13.40
CA GLN A 15 3.91 -58.04 14.79
C GLN A 15 4.15 -56.55 15.10
N ILE A 16 5.10 -55.89 14.42
CA ILE A 16 5.34 -54.45 14.56
C ILE A 16 4.25 -53.62 13.87
N LEU A 17 3.70 -54.09 12.74
CA LEU A 17 2.58 -53.46 12.01
C LEU A 17 1.24 -53.61 12.73
N GLU A 18 0.97 -54.76 13.37
CA GLU A 18 -0.17 -54.89 14.29
C GLU A 18 0.02 -54.02 15.54
N LEU A 19 1.25 -53.88 16.08
CA LEU A 19 1.55 -52.97 17.17
C LEU A 19 1.42 -51.48 16.80
N THR A 20 1.68 -51.07 15.55
CA THR A 20 1.47 -49.69 15.10
C THR A 20 0.02 -49.39 14.76
N ALA A 21 -0.75 -50.32 14.18
CA ALA A 21 -2.20 -50.16 14.02
C ALA A 21 -2.93 -50.10 15.39
N THR A 22 -2.49 -50.92 16.35
CA THR A 22 -2.99 -50.86 17.73
C THR A 22 -2.57 -49.56 18.43
N LYS A 23 -1.39 -48.99 18.13
CA LYS A 23 -0.95 -47.68 18.62
C LYS A 23 -1.73 -46.52 17.99
N VAL A 24 -2.08 -46.58 16.70
CA VAL A 24 -2.87 -45.54 16.01
C VAL A 24 -4.30 -45.49 16.56
N LEU A 25 -4.90 -46.64 16.89
CA LEU A 25 -6.15 -46.68 17.67
C LEU A 25 -5.93 -46.18 19.10
N TYR A 26 -4.79 -46.45 19.73
CA TYR A 26 -4.44 -45.92 21.06
C TYR A 26 -4.29 -44.37 21.09
N TYR A 27 -3.92 -43.75 19.96
CA TYR A 27 -3.82 -42.29 19.82
C TYR A 27 -5.19 -41.61 19.64
N ALA A 28 -6.18 -42.29 19.07
CA ALA A 28 -7.55 -41.77 18.94
C ALA A 28 -8.36 -41.76 20.26
N TYR A 29 -7.91 -42.51 21.27
CA TYR A 29 -8.58 -42.63 22.58
C TYR A 29 -7.70 -42.16 23.76
N SER A 30 -6.86 -41.14 23.55
CA SER A 30 -6.15 -40.53 24.68
C SER A 30 -7.11 -39.77 25.60
N VAL A 31 -6.89 -39.86 26.91
CA VAL A 31 -7.68 -39.12 27.91
C VAL A 31 -7.38 -37.62 27.80
N LEU A 32 -6.23 -37.23 27.27
CA LEU A 32 -5.90 -35.84 26.94
C LEU A 32 -6.89 -35.19 25.96
N PHE A 33 -7.21 -35.84 24.84
CA PHE A 33 -8.19 -35.32 23.87
C PHE A 33 -9.60 -35.25 24.49
N LEU A 34 -9.95 -36.24 25.31
CA LEU A 34 -11.21 -36.23 26.04
C LEU A 34 -11.31 -35.05 27.01
N LEU A 35 -10.24 -34.79 27.79
CA LEU A 35 -10.19 -33.65 28.70
C LEU A 35 -10.19 -32.32 27.94
N GLN A 36 -9.44 -32.19 26.85
CA GLN A 36 -9.45 -31.00 26.00
C GLN A 36 -10.83 -30.73 25.40
N HIS A 37 -11.56 -31.77 24.98
CA HIS A 37 -12.93 -31.63 24.46
C HIS A 37 -13.90 -31.21 25.56
N LEU A 38 -13.87 -31.86 26.74
CA LEU A 38 -14.71 -31.49 27.88
C LEU A 38 -14.41 -30.07 28.39
N GLU A 39 -13.14 -29.68 28.45
CA GLU A 39 -12.70 -28.34 28.84
C GLU A 39 -13.07 -27.29 27.79
N HIS A 40 -13.01 -27.63 26.49
CA HIS A 40 -13.45 -26.76 25.40
C HIS A 40 -14.97 -26.52 25.45
N ARG A 41 -15.77 -27.58 25.62
CA ARG A 41 -17.23 -27.49 25.76
C ARG A 41 -17.64 -26.73 27.02
N LEU A 42 -16.86 -26.87 28.09
CA LEU A 42 -17.08 -26.15 29.34
C LEU A 42 -16.79 -24.66 29.16
N ALA A 43 -15.70 -24.31 28.47
CA ALA A 43 -15.40 -22.92 28.10
C ALA A 43 -16.43 -22.33 27.12
N GLU A 44 -17.03 -23.14 26.25
CA GLU A 44 -18.12 -22.73 25.36
C GLU A 44 -19.41 -22.42 26.13
N LEU A 45 -19.86 -23.33 27.00
CA LEU A 45 -21.06 -23.12 27.83
C LEU A 45 -20.86 -22.03 28.89
N GLN A 46 -19.65 -21.85 29.41
CA GLN A 46 -19.31 -20.72 30.29
C GLN A 46 -19.39 -19.37 29.55
N ARG A 47 -18.94 -19.30 28.29
CA ARG A 47 -19.10 -18.11 27.44
C ARG A 47 -20.57 -17.79 27.15
N LEU A 48 -21.40 -18.82 26.93
CA LEU A 48 -22.83 -18.66 26.73
C LEU A 48 -23.56 -18.25 28.03
N LYS A 49 -23.12 -18.76 29.17
CA LYS A 49 -23.62 -18.34 30.48
C LYS A 49 -23.21 -16.91 30.82
N SER A 50 -21.95 -16.50 30.59
CA SER A 50 -21.51 -15.12 30.82
C SER A 50 -22.28 -14.13 29.95
N ALA A 51 -22.54 -14.48 28.69
CA ALA A 51 -23.39 -13.69 27.79
C ALA A 51 -24.85 -13.55 28.28
N SER A 52 -25.33 -14.43 29.16
CA SER A 52 -26.68 -14.36 29.77
C SER A 52 -26.72 -13.70 31.16
N VAL A 53 -25.57 -13.58 31.84
CA VAL A 53 -25.46 -13.04 33.22
C VAL A 53 -25.01 -11.57 33.24
N ASP A 54 -24.41 -11.05 32.16
CA ASP A 54 -24.04 -9.62 32.03
C ASP A 54 -25.24 -8.66 31.88
N ALA A 55 -26.48 -9.16 32.03
CA ALA A 55 -27.69 -8.33 32.03
C ALA A 55 -28.09 -7.81 33.42
N ASP A 56 -27.66 -8.43 34.52
CA ASP A 56 -28.08 -8.03 35.87
C ASP A 56 -26.98 -8.35 36.91
N ASP A 57 -26.22 -7.33 37.32
CA ASP A 57 -25.66 -7.06 38.67
C ASP A 57 -24.20 -6.53 38.67
N HIS A 58 -24.01 -5.33 39.21
CA HIS A 58 -22.78 -4.54 39.20
C HIS A 58 -21.92 -4.80 40.45
N GLY A 59 -20.62 -5.08 40.29
CA GLY A 59 -19.64 -5.01 41.38
C GLY A 59 -18.18 -5.27 40.96
N SER A 60 -17.42 -4.19 40.68
CA SER A 60 -15.94 -4.04 40.55
C SER A 60 -15.10 -5.32 40.30
N VAL A 61 -14.46 -5.54 39.14
CA VAL A 61 -13.53 -4.67 38.41
C VAL A 61 -13.69 -4.96 36.92
N ASN A 62 -14.42 -4.09 36.22
CA ASN A 62 -14.65 -4.14 34.77
C ASN A 62 -13.78 -3.07 34.09
N GLU A 63 -12.63 -3.44 33.55
CA GLU A 63 -12.12 -2.77 32.34
C GLU A 63 -12.79 -3.43 31.12
N VAL A 64 -14.11 -3.28 31.03
CA VAL A 64 -14.82 -3.46 29.76
C VAL A 64 -14.36 -2.30 28.88
N ARG A 65 -13.47 -2.56 27.92
CA ARG A 65 -13.04 -1.57 26.92
C ARG A 65 -14.24 -1.21 26.04
N GLU A 66 -14.98 -0.19 26.47
CA GLU A 66 -16.09 0.42 25.73
C GLU A 66 -15.66 0.75 24.29
N ALA A 67 -16.59 0.65 23.34
CA ALA A 67 -16.36 1.05 21.95
C ALA A 67 -16.03 2.54 21.92
N ASP A 68 -15.12 2.98 21.05
CA ASP A 68 -14.89 4.41 20.88
C ASP A 68 -16.06 5.03 20.09
N VAL A 69 -17.15 5.34 20.80
CA VAL A 69 -18.34 6.00 20.25
C VAL A 69 -17.97 7.30 19.54
N ALA A 70 -16.93 8.00 20.02
CA ALA A 70 -16.44 9.22 19.39
C ALA A 70 -15.75 8.94 18.05
N HIS A 71 -15.02 7.82 17.93
CA HIS A 71 -14.49 7.36 16.64
C HIS A 71 -15.62 7.00 15.68
N ASP A 72 -16.63 6.23 16.12
CA ASP A 72 -17.75 5.84 15.28
C ASP A 72 -18.54 7.06 14.79
N VAL A 73 -18.77 8.04 15.68
CA VAL A 73 -19.41 9.31 15.32
C VAL A 73 -18.53 10.15 14.40
N ALA A 74 -17.22 10.25 14.63
CA ALA A 74 -16.32 10.98 13.75
C ALA A 74 -16.21 10.32 12.36
N ALA A 75 -16.19 8.99 12.29
CA ALA A 75 -16.22 8.22 11.05
C ALA A 75 -17.57 8.39 10.31
N GLN A 76 -18.68 8.43 11.05
CA GLN A 76 -19.99 8.77 10.48
C GLN A 76 -20.01 10.21 9.97
N VAL A 77 -19.50 11.19 10.72
CA VAL A 77 -19.40 12.59 10.28
C VAL A 77 -18.53 12.71 9.03
N ALA A 78 -17.38 12.03 9.01
CA ALA A 78 -16.55 11.93 7.83
C ALA A 78 -17.36 11.42 6.65
N SER A 79 -18.11 10.32 6.81
CA SER A 79 -18.98 9.78 5.76
C SER A 79 -20.07 10.74 5.29
N ILE A 80 -20.53 11.68 6.13
CA ILE A 80 -21.62 12.62 5.81
C ILE A 80 -21.15 13.84 5.06
N SER A 81 -20.00 14.40 5.44
CA SER A 81 -19.28 15.42 4.66
C SER A 81 -18.94 14.94 3.25
N ILE A 82 -19.08 13.63 3.03
CA ILE A 82 -18.83 12.90 1.80
C ILE A 82 -20.15 12.55 1.08
N THR A 83 -21.33 12.42 1.69
CA THR A 83 -22.52 11.93 0.96
C THR A 83 -23.17 12.90 -0.06
N ASN A 84 -22.98 12.57 -1.35
CA ASN A 84 -24.00 12.17 -2.34
C ASN A 84 -23.32 11.13 -3.26
N ASN A 85 -23.59 9.83 -3.08
CA ASN A 85 -22.93 8.70 -3.79
C ASN A 85 -21.42 8.48 -3.58
N LEU A 86 -20.75 9.24 -2.72
CA LEU A 86 -19.35 8.98 -2.38
C LEU A 86 -19.29 7.93 -1.25
N SER A 87 -18.61 6.81 -1.48
CA SER A 87 -18.29 5.86 -0.40
C SER A 87 -17.33 6.50 0.62
N LEU A 88 -17.09 5.84 1.77
CA LEU A 88 -16.14 6.26 2.82
C LEU A 88 -14.73 6.59 2.33
N SER A 89 -14.41 6.32 1.06
CA SER A 89 -13.30 6.94 0.38
C SER A 89 -13.69 8.27 -0.28
N LEU A 90 -13.17 9.37 0.25
CA LEU A 90 -13.03 10.72 -0.35
C LEU A 90 -12.46 10.77 -1.79
N PHE A 91 -12.29 9.61 -2.41
CA PHE A 91 -11.31 9.29 -3.43
C PHE A 91 -11.88 8.28 -4.46
N GLN A 92 -13.18 7.99 -4.46
CA GLN A 92 -13.80 7.40 -5.64
C GLN A 92 -13.87 8.48 -6.73
N GLY A 93 -12.79 8.59 -7.50
CA GLY A 93 -12.86 9.17 -8.84
C GLY A 93 -13.64 8.25 -9.78
N SER A 94 -13.69 8.63 -11.06
CA SER A 94 -14.21 7.78 -12.13
C SER A 94 -13.88 6.29 -11.93
N ALA A 95 -14.77 5.38 -12.34
CA ALA A 95 -14.51 3.92 -12.34
C ALA A 95 -13.27 3.48 -13.17
N ILE A 96 -12.51 4.45 -13.69
CA ILE A 96 -11.33 4.31 -14.51
C ILE A 96 -10.11 4.47 -13.61
N LEU A 97 -9.22 3.48 -13.64
CA LEU A 97 -7.92 3.53 -12.99
C LEU A 97 -7.04 4.62 -13.66
N PRO A 98 -6.63 5.68 -12.93
CA PRO A 98 -5.83 6.76 -13.51
C PRO A 98 -4.45 6.27 -13.92
N HIS A 99 -3.89 6.89 -14.98
CA HIS A 99 -2.54 6.61 -15.49
C HIS A 99 -2.25 5.13 -15.83
N LYS A 100 -3.28 4.34 -16.15
CA LYS A 100 -3.20 2.91 -16.48
C LYS A 100 -2.09 2.56 -17.47
N SER A 101 -1.95 3.35 -18.56
CA SER A 101 -0.89 3.15 -19.56
C SER A 101 0.51 3.17 -18.94
N LYS A 102 0.75 3.98 -17.91
CA LYS A 102 2.04 4.08 -17.22
C LYS A 102 2.23 2.99 -16.16
N LEU A 103 1.17 2.68 -15.40
CA LEU A 103 1.20 1.66 -14.34
C LEU A 103 1.52 0.27 -14.90
N PHE A 104 0.92 -0.10 -16.04
CA PHE A 104 1.13 -1.40 -16.68
C PHE A 104 2.08 -1.35 -17.88
N TYR A 105 2.89 -0.29 -17.98
CA TYR A 105 4.03 -0.27 -18.91
C TYR A 105 5.16 -1.14 -18.35
N PRO A 106 5.99 -1.80 -19.16
CA PRO A 106 7.20 -2.47 -18.68
C PRO A 106 8.04 -1.64 -17.71
N SER A 107 8.57 -2.31 -16.69
CA SER A 107 9.58 -1.74 -15.82
C SER A 107 10.86 -1.42 -16.59
N GLU A 108 11.53 -0.36 -16.19
CA GLU A 108 12.80 0.05 -16.78
C GLU A 108 13.93 -0.90 -16.38
N ARG A 109 14.82 -1.20 -17.35
CA ARG A 109 16.04 -1.97 -17.10
C ARG A 109 17.18 -1.09 -16.60
N PRO A 110 18.15 -1.61 -15.82
CA PRO A 110 19.41 -0.89 -15.62
C PRO A 110 20.13 -0.68 -16.97
N PRO A 111 20.84 0.44 -17.25
CA PRO A 111 21.03 1.64 -16.43
C PRO A 111 19.92 2.70 -16.56
N LEU A 112 18.79 2.46 -17.23
CA LEU A 112 17.99 3.46 -17.96
C LEU A 112 17.41 4.68 -17.23
N LYS A 113 17.72 4.83 -15.96
CA LYS A 113 17.75 6.14 -15.30
C LYS A 113 18.94 7.01 -15.78
N ILE A 114 19.62 6.60 -16.86
CA ILE A 114 20.66 7.32 -17.61
C ILE A 114 20.23 7.47 -19.08
N PRO A 115 20.39 8.67 -19.67
CA PRO A 115 20.20 8.88 -21.09
C PRO A 115 21.17 8.01 -21.90
N ILE A 116 20.66 7.13 -22.73
CA ILE A 116 21.47 6.65 -23.85
C ILE A 116 20.62 6.96 -25.10
N ARG A 117 21.22 7.56 -26.14
CA ARG A 117 20.42 7.96 -27.31
C ARG A 117 19.82 6.73 -27.97
N GLY A 118 18.53 6.81 -28.31
CA GLY A 118 18.01 6.22 -29.54
C GLY A 118 17.72 4.73 -29.61
N ILE A 119 17.71 3.94 -28.53
CA ILE A 119 17.33 2.49 -28.61
C ILE A 119 16.25 2.05 -27.61
N TYR A 120 15.76 2.92 -26.73
CA TYR A 120 15.15 2.39 -25.50
C TYR A 120 13.72 1.92 -25.55
N HIS A 121 13.03 2.11 -26.66
CA HIS A 121 11.63 1.80 -26.73
C HIS A 121 11.35 1.17 -28.08
N GLU A 122 11.46 -0.16 -28.11
CA GLU A 122 10.69 -0.91 -29.08
C GLU A 122 9.21 -0.56 -28.84
N VAL A 123 8.49 -0.28 -29.93
CA VAL A 123 7.05 0.05 -29.89
C VAL A 123 6.28 -1.07 -29.19
N ASN A 124 6.81 -2.30 -29.28
CA ASN A 124 6.31 -3.47 -28.57
C ASN A 124 7.32 -3.91 -27.50
N PRO A 125 6.89 -4.19 -26.27
CA PRO A 125 7.78 -4.74 -25.25
C PRO A 125 8.26 -6.14 -25.63
N ARG A 126 9.57 -6.39 -25.53
CA ARG A 126 10.12 -7.74 -25.65
C ARG A 126 9.66 -8.59 -24.45
N THR A 127 8.96 -9.67 -24.73
CA THR A 127 8.41 -10.59 -23.72
C THR A 127 9.20 -11.89 -23.69
N ALA A 128 9.25 -12.55 -22.53
CA ALA A 128 9.97 -13.82 -22.43
C ALA A 128 9.20 -14.97 -23.10
N GLY A 129 7.87 -14.89 -23.13
CA GLY A 129 6.97 -15.87 -23.74
C GLY A 129 6.68 -15.64 -25.23
N GLU A 130 7.30 -14.66 -25.88
CA GLU A 130 6.95 -14.20 -27.23
C GLU A 130 6.81 -15.32 -28.26
N ALA A 131 7.73 -16.30 -28.23
CA ALA A 131 7.77 -17.43 -29.16
C ALA A 131 6.50 -18.32 -29.11
N TYR A 132 5.79 -18.34 -27.98
CA TYR A 132 4.60 -19.17 -27.77
C TYR A 132 3.31 -18.35 -27.58
N ALA A 133 3.40 -17.02 -27.57
CA ALA A 133 2.26 -16.14 -27.29
C ALA A 133 1.05 -16.36 -28.22
N SER A 134 1.30 -16.71 -29.50
CA SER A 134 0.23 -16.97 -30.48
C SER A 134 -0.68 -18.14 -30.10
N GLN A 135 -0.15 -19.14 -29.40
CA GLN A 135 -0.91 -20.32 -28.93
C GLN A 135 -1.91 -19.95 -27.82
N PHE A 136 -1.67 -18.86 -27.09
CA PHE A 136 -2.52 -18.38 -26.00
C PHE A 136 -3.53 -17.30 -26.42
N SER A 137 -3.67 -17.03 -27.73
CA SER A 137 -4.56 -15.98 -28.25
C SER A 137 -6.03 -16.12 -27.84
N SER A 138 -6.49 -17.33 -27.52
CA SER A 138 -7.85 -17.61 -27.03
C SER A 138 -7.88 -18.17 -25.59
N PHE A 139 -6.79 -18.01 -24.85
CA PHE A 139 -6.64 -18.57 -23.51
C PHE A 139 -7.64 -18.00 -22.49
N ASN A 140 -8.13 -18.88 -21.63
CA ASN A 140 -8.91 -18.53 -20.44
C ASN A 140 -8.42 -19.44 -19.31
N SER A 141 -8.19 -18.86 -18.13
CA SER A 141 -7.69 -19.53 -16.93
C SER A 141 -8.48 -20.78 -16.53
N GLN A 142 -9.77 -20.83 -16.87
CA GLN A 142 -10.64 -22.00 -16.63
C GLN A 142 -10.26 -23.24 -17.47
N HIS A 143 -9.45 -23.11 -18.51
CA HIS A 143 -8.96 -24.24 -19.30
C HIS A 143 -7.77 -24.95 -18.65
N VAL A 144 -7.19 -24.38 -17.59
CA VAL A 144 -6.11 -25.04 -16.85
C VAL A 144 -6.69 -26.24 -16.11
N PRO A 145 -6.14 -27.46 -16.27
CA PRO A 145 -6.64 -28.65 -15.58
C PRO A 145 -6.64 -28.48 -14.05
N LEU A 146 -7.67 -28.98 -13.36
CA LEU A 146 -7.85 -28.76 -11.91
C LEU A 146 -6.66 -29.26 -11.08
N ASN A 147 -6.08 -30.41 -11.44
CA ASN A 147 -4.86 -30.93 -10.80
C ASN A 147 -3.66 -29.98 -10.94
N VAL A 148 -3.52 -29.31 -12.09
CA VAL A 148 -2.50 -28.27 -12.31
C VAL A 148 -2.79 -27.06 -11.42
N MET A 149 -4.04 -26.61 -11.39
CA MET A 149 -4.45 -25.48 -10.55
C MET A 149 -4.17 -25.75 -9.06
N GLU A 150 -4.54 -26.92 -8.54
CA GLU A 150 -4.28 -27.34 -7.16
C GLU A 150 -2.78 -27.37 -6.85
N ARG A 151 -1.96 -27.87 -7.78
CA ARG A 151 -0.50 -27.91 -7.63
C ARG A 151 0.11 -26.51 -7.57
N LEU A 152 -0.29 -25.63 -8.49
CA LEU A 152 0.17 -24.24 -8.53
C LEU A 152 -0.28 -23.46 -7.30
N PHE A 153 -1.53 -23.66 -6.89
CA PHE A 153 -2.07 -23.06 -5.67
C PHE A 153 -1.28 -23.47 -4.43
N ARG A 154 -1.03 -24.77 -4.27
CA ARG A 154 -0.21 -25.29 -3.17
C ARG A 154 1.21 -24.73 -3.19
N ASN A 155 1.86 -24.71 -4.36
CA ASN A 155 3.18 -24.12 -4.52
C ASN A 155 3.19 -22.62 -4.14
N TYR A 156 2.17 -21.85 -4.51
CA TYR A 156 2.04 -20.45 -4.07
C TYR A 156 1.95 -20.36 -2.54
N THR A 157 1.09 -21.15 -1.90
CA THR A 157 0.93 -21.14 -0.43
C THR A 157 2.18 -21.59 0.32
N GLU A 158 2.97 -22.48 -0.28
CA GLU A 158 4.14 -23.07 0.38
C GLU A 158 5.40 -22.24 0.20
N GLU A 159 5.62 -21.66 -0.98
CA GLU A 159 6.90 -21.03 -1.36
C GLU A 159 6.81 -19.49 -1.48
N ILE A 160 5.66 -18.93 -1.87
CA ILE A 160 5.53 -17.49 -2.18
C ILE A 160 4.84 -16.74 -1.04
N LEU A 161 3.68 -17.23 -0.59
CA LEU A 161 2.89 -16.59 0.47
C LEU A 161 3.70 -16.37 1.76
N PRO A 162 4.60 -17.28 2.21
CA PRO A 162 5.42 -17.03 3.40
C PRO A 162 6.37 -15.84 3.26
N ARG A 163 6.85 -15.56 2.05
CA ARG A 163 7.72 -14.42 1.76
C ARG A 163 6.93 -13.11 1.69
N PHE A 164 5.67 -13.18 1.27
CA PHE A 164 4.79 -12.03 1.14
C PHE A 164 3.38 -12.34 1.71
N PRO A 165 3.21 -12.40 3.04
CA PRO A 165 1.99 -12.87 3.69
C PRO A 165 0.85 -11.83 3.63
N CYS A 166 0.35 -11.53 2.43
CA CYS A 166 -0.73 -10.55 2.21
C CYS A 166 -2.14 -11.16 2.28
N PHE A 167 -2.27 -12.47 2.40
CA PHE A 167 -3.54 -13.19 2.56
C PHE A 167 -3.48 -14.10 3.78
N SER A 168 -4.64 -14.33 4.41
CA SER A 168 -4.78 -15.50 5.29
C SER A 168 -4.97 -16.77 4.45
N GLU A 169 -4.52 -17.94 4.95
CA GLU A 169 -4.72 -19.20 4.24
C GLU A 169 -6.23 -19.50 4.01
N ALA A 170 -7.08 -19.14 4.97
CA ALA A 170 -8.53 -19.29 4.86
C ALA A 170 -9.15 -18.41 3.75
N GLU A 171 -8.71 -17.16 3.64
CA GLU A 171 -9.14 -16.22 2.59
C GLU A 171 -8.72 -16.71 1.21
N LEU A 172 -7.48 -17.17 1.08
CA LEU A 172 -6.96 -17.67 -0.19
C LEU A 172 -7.67 -18.97 -0.62
N ALA A 173 -7.93 -19.88 0.32
CA ALA A 173 -8.71 -21.10 0.08
C ALA A 173 -10.16 -20.79 -0.31
N TYR A 174 -10.75 -19.74 0.26
CA TYR A 174 -12.08 -19.27 -0.14
C TYR A 174 -12.11 -18.85 -1.62
N HIS A 175 -11.16 -18.04 -2.07
CA HIS A 175 -11.08 -17.63 -3.48
C HIS A 175 -10.85 -18.81 -4.42
N PHE A 176 -10.05 -19.81 -4.01
CA PHE A 176 -9.79 -21.02 -4.79
C PHE A 176 -11.07 -21.85 -4.94
N ASN A 177 -11.73 -22.16 -3.82
CA ASN A 177 -12.97 -22.95 -3.83
C ASN A 177 -14.08 -22.24 -4.62
N HIS A 178 -14.16 -20.92 -4.53
CA HIS A 178 -15.14 -20.13 -5.29
C HIS A 178 -14.90 -20.23 -6.80
N THR A 179 -13.65 -20.05 -7.24
CA THR A 179 -13.31 -20.03 -8.67
C THR A 179 -13.31 -21.42 -9.31
N CYS A 180 -12.79 -22.43 -8.60
CA CYS A 180 -12.50 -23.75 -9.16
C CYS A 180 -13.55 -24.83 -8.83
N ILE A 181 -14.28 -24.73 -7.71
CA ILE A 181 -15.20 -25.78 -7.23
C ILE A 181 -16.67 -25.33 -7.33
N ASN A 182 -16.99 -24.12 -6.89
CA ASN A 182 -18.36 -23.62 -6.74
C ASN A 182 -18.75 -22.60 -7.82
N SER A 183 -18.47 -22.87 -9.11
CA SER A 183 -18.69 -21.91 -10.21
C SER A 183 -20.16 -21.50 -10.46
N ALA A 184 -21.12 -21.99 -9.66
CA ALA A 184 -22.55 -21.90 -9.88
C ALA A 184 -23.36 -21.47 -8.63
N ASN A 185 -22.84 -20.59 -7.77
CA ASN A 185 -23.64 -19.96 -6.71
C ASN A 185 -24.26 -18.63 -7.20
N PRO A 186 -25.56 -18.57 -7.55
CA PRO A 186 -26.21 -17.39 -8.15
C PRO A 186 -26.47 -16.22 -7.18
N GLY A 187 -25.83 -16.19 -6.01
CA GLY A 187 -26.11 -15.22 -4.93
C GLY A 187 -25.05 -14.14 -4.68
N LEU A 188 -23.90 -14.14 -5.37
CA LEU A 188 -22.79 -13.22 -5.10
C LEU A 188 -22.76 -11.99 -6.01
N SER A 189 -22.14 -10.91 -5.54
CA SER A 189 -21.93 -9.70 -6.33
C SER A 189 -20.89 -9.94 -7.44
N ARG A 190 -21.08 -9.30 -8.59
CA ARG A 190 -20.15 -9.36 -9.75
C ARG A 190 -18.71 -9.01 -9.38
N VAL A 191 -18.51 -8.08 -8.45
CA VAL A 191 -17.19 -7.62 -7.98
C VAL A 191 -16.47 -8.72 -7.20
N GLN A 192 -17.18 -9.49 -6.36
CA GLN A 192 -16.58 -10.56 -5.57
C GLN A 192 -16.12 -11.74 -6.45
N ASP A 193 -16.88 -12.04 -7.50
CA ASP A 193 -16.52 -13.04 -8.51
C ASP A 193 -15.29 -12.60 -9.32
N ALA A 194 -15.26 -11.33 -9.77
CA ALA A 194 -14.11 -10.73 -10.43
C ALA A 194 -12.85 -10.77 -9.54
N LEU A 195 -12.99 -10.46 -8.25
CA LEU A 195 -11.90 -10.51 -7.27
C LEU A 195 -11.33 -11.94 -7.13
N SER A 196 -12.20 -12.94 -6.93
CA SER A 196 -11.75 -14.33 -6.78
C SER A 196 -11.04 -14.85 -8.04
N ARG A 197 -11.54 -14.52 -9.24
CA ARG A 197 -10.87 -14.88 -10.49
C ARG A 197 -9.53 -14.17 -10.65
N PHE A 198 -9.46 -12.88 -10.34
CA PHE A 198 -8.21 -12.12 -10.38
C PHE A 198 -7.15 -12.73 -9.47
N VAL A 199 -7.49 -12.97 -8.20
CA VAL A 199 -6.58 -13.54 -7.20
C VAL A 199 -6.06 -14.89 -7.66
N ILE A 200 -6.93 -15.81 -8.09
CA ILE A 200 -6.51 -17.15 -8.48
C ILE A 200 -5.68 -17.14 -9.77
N SER A 201 -6.08 -16.40 -10.81
CA SER A 201 -5.28 -16.27 -12.04
C SER A 201 -3.88 -15.70 -11.77
N MET A 202 -3.77 -14.68 -10.90
CA MET A 202 -2.47 -14.11 -10.53
C MET A 202 -1.63 -15.06 -9.68
N THR A 203 -2.21 -15.76 -8.71
CA THR A 203 -1.47 -16.75 -7.89
C THR A 203 -0.89 -17.88 -8.74
N MET A 204 -1.65 -18.36 -9.73
CA MET A 204 -1.20 -19.35 -10.69
C MET A 204 -0.10 -18.80 -11.61
N ALA A 205 -0.23 -17.57 -12.11
CA ALA A 205 0.79 -16.93 -12.94
C ALA A 205 2.14 -16.85 -12.21
N ILE A 206 2.14 -16.35 -10.97
CA ILE A 206 3.36 -16.23 -10.15
C ILE A 206 3.92 -17.62 -9.83
N SER A 207 3.06 -18.56 -9.47
CA SER A 207 3.47 -19.93 -9.14
C SER A 207 4.11 -20.66 -10.34
N ALA A 208 3.58 -20.48 -11.54
CA ALA A 208 4.09 -21.13 -12.75
C ALA A 208 5.58 -20.81 -12.96
N LEU A 209 6.00 -19.59 -12.64
CA LEU A 209 7.39 -19.12 -12.79
C LEU A 209 8.38 -19.74 -11.81
N ASN A 210 7.91 -20.49 -10.80
CA ASN A 210 8.76 -21.30 -9.92
C ASN A 210 9.21 -22.62 -10.58
N SER A 211 8.65 -22.97 -11.74
CA SER A 211 9.00 -24.17 -12.49
C SER A 211 10.50 -24.19 -12.87
N LYS A 212 11.11 -25.37 -12.79
CA LYS A 212 12.46 -25.67 -13.25
C LYS A 212 12.53 -26.16 -14.71
N ASN A 213 11.45 -25.97 -15.49
CA ASN A 213 11.38 -26.43 -16.87
C ASN A 213 12.61 -25.99 -17.67
N GLN A 214 13.11 -26.89 -18.53
CA GLN A 214 14.24 -26.58 -19.42
C GLN A 214 13.90 -25.46 -20.41
N ASP A 215 12.62 -25.36 -20.82
CA ASP A 215 12.13 -24.29 -21.68
C ASP A 215 11.31 -23.25 -20.90
N PHE A 216 12.03 -22.29 -20.32
CA PHE A 216 11.42 -21.17 -19.59
C PHE A 216 10.43 -20.36 -20.44
N ARG A 217 10.57 -20.33 -21.77
CA ARG A 217 9.72 -19.50 -22.64
C ARG A 217 8.27 -19.97 -22.63
N LYS A 218 8.02 -21.28 -22.57
CA LYS A 218 6.66 -21.84 -22.43
C LYS A 218 6.02 -21.46 -21.10
N VAL A 219 6.78 -21.57 -20.02
CA VAL A 219 6.35 -21.19 -18.67
C VAL A 219 6.02 -19.70 -18.60
N ALA A 220 6.89 -18.86 -19.18
CA ALA A 220 6.64 -17.42 -19.28
C ALA A 220 5.38 -17.11 -20.09
N ALA A 221 5.15 -17.79 -21.23
CA ALA A 221 3.95 -17.59 -22.04
C ALA A 221 2.65 -17.97 -21.28
N LEU A 222 2.65 -19.07 -20.53
CA LEU A 222 1.52 -19.44 -19.66
C LEU A 222 1.27 -18.37 -18.58
N SER A 223 2.33 -17.92 -17.90
CA SER A 223 2.23 -16.87 -16.88
C SER A 223 1.72 -15.55 -17.45
N GLU A 224 2.20 -15.15 -18.63
CA GLU A 224 1.78 -13.93 -19.32
C GLU A 224 0.30 -14.03 -19.77
N ALA A 225 -0.15 -15.21 -20.21
CA ALA A 225 -1.55 -15.45 -20.57
C ALA A 225 -2.50 -15.42 -19.35
N LEU A 226 -2.10 -16.01 -18.23
CA LEU A 226 -2.83 -15.95 -16.95
C LEU A 226 -2.92 -14.51 -16.43
N HIS A 227 -1.83 -13.75 -16.54
CA HIS A 227 -1.82 -12.33 -16.21
C HIS A 227 -2.78 -11.55 -17.11
N ALA A 228 -2.72 -11.74 -18.43
CA ALA A 228 -3.63 -11.08 -19.37
C ALA A 228 -5.12 -11.39 -19.07
N ASP A 229 -5.43 -12.62 -18.64
CA ASP A 229 -6.77 -12.99 -18.18
C ASP A 229 -7.20 -12.25 -16.91
N ALA A 230 -6.31 -12.14 -15.91
CA ALA A 230 -6.58 -11.38 -14.68
C ALA A 230 -6.79 -9.88 -14.96
N MET A 231 -6.00 -9.31 -15.88
CA MET A 231 -6.04 -7.88 -16.22
C MET A 231 -7.38 -7.42 -16.83
N LYS A 232 -8.24 -8.35 -17.26
CA LYS A 232 -9.63 -8.04 -17.68
C LYS A 232 -10.48 -7.45 -16.55
N TYR A 233 -10.13 -7.72 -15.29
CA TYR A 233 -10.87 -7.27 -14.10
C TYR A 233 -10.25 -6.05 -13.41
N VAL A 234 -9.13 -5.52 -13.92
CA VAL A 234 -8.32 -4.54 -13.19
C VAL A 234 -9.04 -3.20 -12.93
N ASP A 235 -9.83 -2.73 -13.89
CA ASP A 235 -10.56 -1.45 -13.75
C ASP A 235 -11.65 -1.57 -12.69
N ASP A 236 -12.36 -2.71 -12.67
CA ASP A 236 -13.40 -3.03 -11.68
C ASP A 236 -12.82 -3.16 -10.25
N LEU A 237 -11.55 -3.53 -10.09
CA LEU A 237 -10.95 -3.86 -8.80
C LEU A 237 -10.04 -2.77 -8.21
N LEU A 238 -9.31 -2.01 -9.05
CA LEU A 238 -8.29 -1.05 -8.59
C LEU A 238 -8.73 0.42 -8.62
N HIS A 239 -9.96 0.72 -9.03
CA HIS A 239 -10.47 2.09 -8.99
C HIS A 239 -10.72 2.57 -7.56
N GLU A 240 -11.03 1.68 -6.62
CA GLU A 240 -11.27 2.00 -5.21
C GLU A 240 -10.05 1.75 -4.31
N CYS A 241 -9.93 2.54 -3.24
CA CYS A 241 -8.97 2.33 -2.18
C CYS A 241 -9.52 1.33 -1.15
N SER A 242 -9.08 0.06 -1.22
CA SER A 242 -9.53 -0.99 -0.30
C SER A 242 -8.41 -2.00 0.00
N ILE A 243 -8.60 -2.83 1.04
CA ILE A 243 -7.66 -3.91 1.36
C ILE A 243 -7.56 -4.91 0.21
N SER A 244 -8.68 -5.27 -0.41
CA SER A 244 -8.72 -6.18 -1.56
C SER A 244 -8.03 -5.60 -2.79
N ALA A 245 -8.23 -4.30 -3.08
CA ALA A 245 -7.52 -3.62 -4.16
C ALA A 245 -6.00 -3.62 -3.90
N LEU A 246 -5.58 -3.38 -2.66
CA LEU A 246 -4.17 -3.41 -2.26
C LEU A 246 -3.57 -4.82 -2.40
N GLN A 247 -4.30 -5.86 -1.99
CA GLN A 247 -3.90 -7.26 -2.18
C GLN A 247 -3.76 -7.62 -3.66
N CYS A 248 -4.70 -7.18 -4.51
CA CYS A 248 -4.60 -7.34 -5.97
C CYS A 248 -3.35 -6.65 -6.52
N LEU A 249 -3.07 -5.41 -6.08
CA LEU A 249 -1.90 -4.66 -6.49
C LEU A 249 -0.59 -5.32 -6.04
N ILE A 250 -0.56 -5.88 -4.82
CA ILE A 250 0.57 -6.69 -4.32
C ILE A 250 0.83 -7.88 -5.24
N LEU A 251 -0.19 -8.61 -5.68
CA LEU A 251 -0.03 -9.74 -6.62
C LEU A 251 0.55 -9.29 -7.97
N VAL A 252 0.11 -8.15 -8.50
CA VAL A 252 0.69 -7.58 -9.74
C VAL A 252 2.16 -7.23 -9.55
N ILE A 253 2.52 -6.59 -8.43
CA ILE A 253 3.91 -6.24 -8.11
C ILE A 253 4.77 -7.51 -7.96
N GLN A 254 4.27 -8.54 -7.28
CA GLN A 254 4.96 -9.83 -7.14
C GLN A 254 5.28 -10.45 -8.52
N LEU A 255 4.30 -10.47 -9.43
CA LEU A 255 4.52 -10.96 -10.79
C LEU A 255 5.55 -10.09 -11.54
N ALA A 256 5.44 -8.77 -11.45
CA ALA A 256 6.35 -7.86 -12.14
C ALA A 256 7.79 -7.94 -11.62
N LEU A 257 8.04 -8.38 -10.38
CA LEU A 257 9.39 -8.67 -9.89
C LEU A 257 10.03 -9.90 -10.59
N LEU A 258 9.21 -10.82 -11.08
CA LEU A 258 9.61 -12.02 -11.81
C LEU A 258 9.64 -11.81 -13.33
N LEU A 259 8.68 -11.05 -13.87
CA LEU A 259 8.53 -10.69 -15.28
C LEU A 259 8.35 -9.16 -15.41
N PRO A 260 9.44 -8.37 -15.40
CA PRO A 260 9.35 -6.91 -15.34
C PRO A 260 8.74 -6.27 -16.58
N GLN A 261 8.57 -7.01 -17.68
CA GLN A 261 7.84 -6.58 -18.87
C GLN A 261 6.33 -6.43 -18.65
N THR A 262 5.76 -7.05 -17.61
CA THR A 262 4.30 -7.08 -17.38
C THR A 262 3.75 -5.77 -16.83
N SER A 263 4.51 -5.06 -15.99
CA SER A 263 4.06 -3.82 -15.36
C SER A 263 5.22 -2.98 -14.82
N ASN A 264 4.93 -1.72 -14.43
CA ASN A 264 5.94 -0.79 -13.97
C ASN A 264 6.01 -0.80 -12.44
N LEU A 265 7.04 -1.46 -11.92
CA LEU A 265 7.27 -1.62 -10.49
C LEU A 265 7.39 -0.28 -9.76
N TRP A 266 7.99 0.73 -10.40
CA TRP A 266 8.12 2.06 -9.81
C TRP A 266 6.76 2.76 -9.67
N TYR A 267 5.86 2.74 -10.63
CA TYR A 267 4.56 3.38 -10.37
C TYR A 267 3.66 2.54 -9.45
N LEU A 268 3.65 1.20 -9.61
CA LEU A 268 2.78 0.31 -8.83
C LEU A 268 3.11 0.28 -7.34
N THR A 269 4.39 0.19 -6.95
CA THR A 269 4.76 0.19 -5.52
C THR A 269 4.43 1.53 -4.84
N GLY A 270 4.48 2.63 -5.59
CA GLY A 270 4.06 3.95 -5.12
C GLY A 270 2.57 4.04 -4.86
N ASP A 271 1.76 3.53 -5.80
CA ASP A 271 0.30 3.45 -5.64
C ASP A 271 -0.08 2.53 -4.47
N ALA A 272 0.63 1.40 -4.30
CA ALA A 272 0.42 0.48 -3.17
C ALA A 272 0.72 1.13 -1.82
N MET A 273 1.86 1.82 -1.68
CA MET A 273 2.19 2.53 -0.44
C MET A 273 1.19 3.65 -0.15
N ARG A 274 0.75 4.37 -1.18
CA ARG A 274 -0.27 5.44 -1.02
C ARG A 274 -1.61 4.89 -0.59
N MET A 275 -2.03 3.76 -1.15
CA MET A 275 -3.24 3.06 -0.72
C MET A 275 -3.09 2.57 0.73
N ALA A 276 -1.92 2.02 1.11
CA ALA A 276 -1.65 1.60 2.48
C ALA A 276 -1.70 2.79 3.48
N VAL A 277 -1.14 3.95 3.12
CA VAL A 277 -1.23 5.18 3.92
C VAL A 277 -2.68 5.69 3.99
N SER A 278 -3.40 5.68 2.86
CA SER A 278 -4.81 6.05 2.79
C SER A 278 -5.71 5.16 3.64
N LEU A 279 -5.35 3.90 3.83
CA LEU A 279 -6.06 2.95 4.69
C LEU A 279 -5.57 2.97 6.14
N GLY A 280 -4.54 3.77 6.46
CA GLY A 280 -3.97 3.88 7.81
C GLY A 280 -3.17 2.66 8.24
N LEU A 281 -2.62 1.88 7.31
CA LEU A 281 -1.88 0.64 7.61
C LEU A 281 -0.48 0.88 8.17
N HIS A 282 0.05 2.10 7.99
CA HIS A 282 1.34 2.57 8.54
C HIS A 282 1.28 2.97 10.02
N GLN A 283 0.08 3.01 10.59
CA GLN A 283 -0.14 3.22 12.00
C GLN A 283 -0.60 1.94 12.69
N GLU A 284 -0.16 1.73 13.93
CA GLU A 284 -0.60 0.58 14.72
C GLU A 284 -2.13 0.63 14.93
N PRO A 285 -2.85 -0.46 14.65
CA PRO A 285 -4.30 -0.52 14.86
C PRO A 285 -4.67 -0.18 16.32
N GLU A 286 -5.42 0.91 16.51
CA GLU A 286 -5.88 1.29 17.85
C GLU A 286 -6.85 0.22 18.38
N PRO A 287 -6.59 -0.44 19.52
CA PRO A 287 -7.38 -1.60 19.92
C PRO A 287 -8.81 -1.27 20.36
N ARG A 288 -9.14 0.03 20.53
CA ARG A 288 -10.52 0.51 20.73
C ARG A 288 -11.35 0.46 19.44
N ILE A 289 -10.68 0.66 18.29
CA ILE A 289 -11.26 0.68 16.94
C ILE A 289 -11.21 -0.74 16.35
N PHE A 290 -10.02 -1.36 16.37
CA PHE A 290 -9.79 -2.69 15.80
C PHE A 290 -9.78 -3.75 16.89
N ARG A 291 -10.97 -4.25 17.21
CA ARG A 291 -11.18 -5.25 18.28
C ARG A 291 -10.76 -6.66 17.90
N ASP A 292 -10.91 -7.02 16.62
CA ASP A 292 -10.49 -8.32 16.12
C ASP A 292 -8.96 -8.36 15.93
N ARG A 293 -8.32 -9.22 16.70
CA ARG A 293 -6.86 -9.44 16.62
C ARG A 293 -6.44 -10.01 15.27
N ALA A 294 -7.26 -10.87 14.65
CA ALA A 294 -6.92 -11.45 13.35
C ALA A 294 -6.93 -10.37 12.26
N HIS A 295 -7.91 -9.47 12.30
CA HIS A 295 -7.96 -8.31 11.41
C HIS A 295 -6.79 -7.35 11.65
N ALA A 296 -6.47 -7.01 12.90
CA ALA A 296 -5.31 -6.16 13.21
C ALA A 296 -4.00 -6.77 12.69
N GLU A 297 -3.82 -8.08 12.87
CA GLU A 297 -2.66 -8.81 12.38
C GLU A 297 -2.58 -8.84 10.85
N GLN A 298 -3.71 -9.03 10.16
CA GLN A 298 -3.78 -8.94 8.70
C GLN A 298 -3.33 -7.56 8.20
N ARG A 299 -3.76 -6.48 8.86
CA ARG A 299 -3.33 -5.11 8.52
C ARG A 299 -1.82 -4.93 8.68
N ARG A 300 -1.23 -5.44 9.78
CA ARG A 300 0.23 -5.41 9.99
C ARG A 300 0.97 -6.15 8.88
N ARG A 301 0.56 -7.39 8.57
CA ARG A 301 1.20 -8.20 7.53
C ARG A 301 1.13 -7.53 6.16
N ILE A 302 -0.03 -7.03 5.75
CA ILE A 302 -0.19 -6.32 4.48
C ILE A 302 0.72 -5.07 4.43
N PHE A 303 0.76 -4.27 5.49
CA PHE A 303 1.64 -3.11 5.55
C PHE A 303 3.10 -3.48 5.34
N TRP A 304 3.60 -4.48 6.10
CA TRP A 304 4.99 -4.89 6.04
C TRP A 304 5.37 -5.55 4.70
N VAL A 305 4.42 -6.19 4.01
CA VAL A 305 4.61 -6.65 2.63
C VAL A 305 4.76 -5.46 1.68
N VAL A 306 3.88 -4.46 1.75
CA VAL A 306 3.98 -3.25 0.91
C VAL A 306 5.28 -2.49 1.19
N TYR A 307 5.68 -2.40 2.46
CA TYR A 307 6.98 -1.85 2.87
C TYR A 307 8.13 -2.61 2.20
N GLN A 308 8.16 -3.93 2.31
CA GLN A 308 9.21 -4.75 1.70
C GLN A 308 9.30 -4.56 0.19
N LEU A 309 8.16 -4.54 -0.50
CA LEU A 309 8.10 -4.35 -1.95
C LEU A 309 8.60 -2.96 -2.38
N ASP A 310 8.20 -1.89 -1.66
CA ASP A 310 8.70 -0.54 -1.92
C ASP A 310 10.22 -0.45 -1.72
N ARG A 311 10.76 -1.06 -0.66
CA ARG A 311 12.21 -1.09 -0.41
C ARG A 311 12.96 -1.87 -1.48
N ILE A 312 12.46 -3.02 -1.93
CA ILE A 312 13.08 -3.80 -3.02
C ILE A 312 13.18 -2.93 -4.28
N VAL A 313 12.10 -2.26 -4.67
CA VAL A 313 12.05 -1.50 -5.93
C VAL A 313 12.82 -0.20 -5.85
N SER A 314 12.58 0.62 -4.82
CA SER A 314 13.18 1.95 -4.67
C SER A 314 14.69 1.87 -4.50
N ILE A 315 15.18 0.95 -3.65
CA ILE A 315 16.61 0.78 -3.38
C ILE A 315 17.35 0.21 -4.60
N SER A 316 16.77 -0.80 -5.26
CA SER A 316 17.33 -1.35 -6.50
C SER A 316 17.45 -0.27 -7.58
N GLY A 317 16.44 0.60 -7.67
CA GLY A 317 16.40 1.70 -8.61
C GLY A 317 17.19 2.94 -8.19
N GLY A 318 17.84 2.98 -7.02
CA GLY A 318 18.51 4.17 -6.51
C GLY A 318 17.58 5.38 -6.31
N CYS A 319 16.29 5.15 -6.07
CA CYS A 319 15.29 6.21 -5.85
C CYS A 319 14.90 6.32 -4.37
N PRO A 320 14.36 7.46 -3.93
CA PRO A 320 13.85 7.60 -2.58
C PRO A 320 12.73 6.60 -2.33
N VAL A 321 12.70 6.08 -1.11
CA VAL A 321 11.61 5.24 -0.63
C VAL A 321 10.33 6.06 -0.47
N ALA A 322 9.16 5.43 -0.63
CA ALA A 322 7.89 6.14 -0.57
C ALA A 322 7.63 6.78 0.80
N LEU A 323 7.75 5.99 1.87
CA LEU A 323 7.43 6.39 3.24
C LEU A 323 8.67 6.29 4.12
N SER A 324 9.05 7.33 4.85
CA SER A 324 10.16 7.28 5.81
C SER A 324 9.83 6.37 7.01
N ASP A 325 10.83 5.66 7.52
CA ASP A 325 10.70 4.74 8.68
C ASP A 325 10.30 5.47 9.97
N GLU A 326 10.48 6.79 10.03
CA GLU A 326 10.09 7.64 11.17
C GLU A 326 8.57 7.77 11.30
N HIS A 327 7.83 7.61 10.20
CA HIS A 327 6.38 7.75 10.15
C HIS A 327 5.63 6.42 10.34
N ILE A 328 6.34 5.34 10.65
CA ILE A 328 5.78 4.00 10.82
C ILE A 328 5.65 3.72 12.32
N THR A 329 4.40 3.51 12.78
CA THR A 329 4.13 3.05 14.14
C THR A 329 3.59 1.63 14.19
N THR A 330 3.22 1.05 13.04
CA THR A 330 2.78 -0.35 12.91
C THR A 330 3.79 -1.30 13.52
N ARG A 331 3.34 -2.14 14.44
CA ARG A 331 4.16 -3.18 15.06
C ARG A 331 4.49 -4.27 14.07
N LEU A 332 5.54 -5.01 14.38
CA LEU A 332 5.90 -6.20 13.61
C LEU A 332 4.82 -7.28 13.75
N PRO A 333 4.59 -8.07 12.69
CA PRO A 333 3.61 -9.15 12.72
C PRO A 333 4.05 -10.26 13.68
N TYR A 334 3.14 -11.20 13.92
CA TYR A 334 3.33 -12.38 14.76
C TYR A 334 3.64 -12.04 16.22
N ASP A 335 3.08 -10.93 16.70
CA ASP A 335 3.28 -10.39 18.05
C ASP A 335 4.77 -10.24 18.44
N PHE A 336 5.65 -10.00 17.44
CA PHE A 336 7.09 -9.87 17.67
C PHE A 336 7.46 -8.60 18.45
N GLY A 337 6.61 -7.58 18.38
CA GLY A 337 6.80 -6.30 19.09
C GLY A 337 7.16 -5.15 18.15
N ASP A 338 8.06 -4.29 18.60
CA ASP A 338 8.46 -3.08 17.86
C ASP A 338 9.68 -3.34 16.98
N VAL A 339 9.91 -2.44 16.02
CA VAL A 339 11.08 -2.52 15.10
C VAL A 339 12.42 -2.58 15.86
N SER A 340 12.53 -1.92 17.01
CA SER A 340 13.72 -1.96 17.87
C SER A 340 14.04 -3.37 18.35
N ASP A 341 13.01 -4.17 18.66
CA ASP A 341 13.20 -5.56 19.12
C ASP A 341 13.86 -6.41 18.03
N LEU A 342 13.53 -6.18 16.75
CA LEU A 342 14.17 -6.84 15.61
C LEU A 342 15.65 -6.46 15.45
N THR A 343 16.02 -5.23 15.81
CA THR A 343 17.40 -4.76 15.69
C THR A 343 18.30 -5.20 16.85
N GLU A 344 17.73 -5.34 18.05
CA GLU A 344 18.47 -5.68 19.27
C GLU A 344 18.48 -7.19 19.58
N ARG A 345 17.38 -7.90 19.31
CA ARG A 345 17.22 -9.33 19.58
C ARG A 345 17.34 -10.13 18.29
N SER A 346 18.56 -10.53 17.93
CA SER A 346 18.79 -11.41 16.77
C SER A 346 18.23 -12.85 16.97
N ASP A 347 17.86 -13.22 18.20
CA ASP A 347 17.34 -14.55 18.56
C ASP A 347 15.81 -14.63 18.35
N LEU A 348 15.39 -15.01 17.14
CA LEU A 348 13.97 -15.22 16.76
C LEU A 348 13.35 -16.51 17.36
N LYS A 349 13.78 -16.91 18.57
CA LYS A 349 13.37 -18.15 19.25
C LYS A 349 11.89 -18.15 19.68
N LEU A 350 11.30 -16.97 19.88
CA LEU A 350 9.88 -16.82 20.24
C LEU A 350 8.92 -17.11 19.08
N VAL A 351 9.40 -17.06 17.83
CA VAL A 351 8.57 -17.31 16.65
C VAL A 351 8.54 -18.80 16.35
N SER A 352 7.33 -19.36 16.39
CA SER A 352 7.10 -20.80 16.38
C SER A 352 7.31 -21.43 15.00
N THR A 353 6.98 -20.71 13.92
CA THR A 353 7.10 -21.27 12.56
C THR A 353 8.35 -20.75 11.82
N PRO A 354 9.01 -21.60 11.01
CA PRO A 354 10.18 -21.18 10.22
C PRO A 354 9.82 -20.16 9.13
N LYS A 355 8.59 -20.20 8.61
CA LYS A 355 8.06 -19.31 7.58
C LYS A 355 7.90 -17.87 8.08
N GLU A 356 7.28 -17.69 9.25
CA GLU A 356 7.15 -16.38 9.91
C GLU A 356 8.52 -15.80 10.26
N ARG A 357 9.44 -16.66 10.74
CA ARG A 357 10.82 -16.28 11.03
C ARG A 357 11.53 -15.74 9.78
N GLN A 358 11.35 -16.39 8.64
CA GLN A 358 11.95 -15.94 7.38
C GLN A 358 11.44 -14.55 6.96
N PHE A 359 10.13 -14.31 7.06
CA PHE A 359 9.56 -12.99 6.77
C PHE A 359 10.17 -11.89 7.65
N LEU A 360 10.31 -12.14 8.96
CA LEU A 360 10.91 -11.19 9.88
C LEU A 360 12.40 -10.91 9.58
N LEU A 361 13.17 -11.93 9.16
CA LEU A 361 14.56 -11.75 8.72
C LEU A 361 14.66 -10.89 7.47
N ASP A 362 13.76 -11.10 6.50
CA ASP A 362 13.71 -10.30 5.28
C ASP A 362 13.34 -8.83 5.59
N LEU A 363 12.41 -8.61 6.53
CA LEU A 363 12.08 -7.27 7.03
C LEU A 363 13.27 -6.59 7.72
N GLN A 364 14.01 -7.34 8.54
CA GLN A 364 15.20 -6.82 9.23
C GLN A 364 16.24 -6.29 8.24
N VAL A 365 16.48 -7.03 7.15
CA VAL A 365 17.34 -6.56 6.05
C VAL A 365 16.76 -5.32 5.40
N CYS A 366 15.47 -5.30 5.06
CA CYS A 366 14.86 -4.13 4.43
C CYS A 366 14.99 -2.87 5.29
N ILE A 367 14.87 -2.99 6.61
CA ILE A 367 15.09 -1.89 7.56
C ILE A 367 16.55 -1.43 7.54
N MET A 368 17.52 -2.35 7.55
CA MET A 368 18.94 -1.99 7.42
C MET A 368 19.24 -1.30 6.08
N LYS A 369 18.72 -1.82 4.96
CA LYS A 369 18.89 -1.20 3.64
C LYS A 369 18.28 0.20 3.60
N SER A 370 17.11 0.39 4.21
CA SER A 370 16.43 1.70 4.34
C SER A 370 17.28 2.71 5.12
N GLU A 371 17.84 2.29 6.27
CA GLU A 371 18.73 3.13 7.10
C GLU A 371 20.01 3.53 6.36
N ILE A 372 20.66 2.57 5.69
CA ILE A 372 21.85 2.82 4.86
C ILE A 372 21.51 3.78 3.73
N GLN A 373 20.39 3.54 3.04
CA GLN A 373 19.98 4.36 1.91
C GLN A 373 19.77 5.82 2.33
N ALA A 374 18.99 6.02 3.40
CA ALA A 374 18.68 7.37 3.90
C ALA A 374 19.93 8.14 4.35
N THR A 375 20.85 7.46 5.04
CA THR A 375 22.05 8.10 5.63
C THR A 375 23.13 8.40 4.58
N GLN A 376 23.36 7.47 3.64
CA GLN A 376 24.44 7.62 2.65
C GLN A 376 24.05 8.37 1.39
N PHE A 377 22.78 8.26 0.96
CA PHE A 377 22.35 8.75 -0.36
C PHE A 377 21.25 9.83 -0.30
N PHE A 378 20.68 10.11 0.88
CA PHE A 378 19.61 11.11 1.04
C PHE A 378 19.86 12.06 2.22
N ASP A 379 21.13 12.26 2.57
CA ASP A 379 21.60 13.27 3.54
C ASP A 379 20.98 13.19 4.95
N ARG A 380 20.36 12.06 5.32
CA ARG A 380 19.84 11.87 6.68
C ARG A 380 21.01 11.96 7.68
N PRO A 381 20.89 12.70 8.79
CA PRO A 381 21.93 12.73 9.80
C PRO A 381 22.18 11.32 10.36
N VAL A 382 23.43 11.05 10.74
CA VAL A 382 23.81 9.80 11.40
C VAL A 382 23.01 9.67 12.71
N PRO A 383 22.51 8.47 13.08
CA PRO A 383 21.81 8.28 14.34
C PRO A 383 22.62 8.81 15.52
N SER A 384 21.96 9.55 16.42
CA SER A 384 22.62 10.21 17.57
C SER A 384 23.37 9.26 18.50
N GLN A 385 22.98 7.98 18.50
CA GLN A 385 23.62 6.91 19.28
C GLN A 385 25.01 6.53 18.74
N SER A 386 25.29 6.81 17.47
CA SER A 386 26.47 6.30 16.79
C SER A 386 27.67 7.25 16.83
N GLY A 387 27.60 8.43 17.45
CA GLY A 387 28.76 9.32 17.61
C GLY A 387 29.27 9.91 16.29
N SER A 388 30.11 9.19 15.55
CA SER A 388 30.64 9.57 14.23
C SER A 388 30.05 8.73 13.09
N HIS A 389 30.30 9.15 11.84
CA HIS A 389 29.91 8.36 10.67
C HIS A 389 30.64 7.01 10.62
N ASP A 390 31.92 6.96 10.96
CA ASP A 390 32.72 5.74 10.90
C ASP A 390 32.26 4.72 11.94
N ASP A 391 31.92 5.18 13.15
CA ASP A 391 31.34 4.37 14.21
C ASP A 391 29.98 3.78 13.77
N TRP A 392 29.14 4.55 13.08
CA TRP A 392 27.87 4.06 12.52
C TRP A 392 28.10 2.99 11.45
N VAL A 393 29.09 3.18 10.56
CA VAL A 393 29.47 2.17 9.56
C VAL A 393 29.91 0.88 10.23
N GLU A 394 30.76 0.94 11.26
CA GLU A 394 31.20 -0.23 12.01
C GLU A 394 30.01 -0.95 12.69
N GLN A 395 29.11 -0.20 13.33
CA GLN A 395 27.91 -0.76 13.94
C GLN A 395 26.99 -1.45 12.92
N MET A 396 26.80 -0.84 11.74
CA MET A 396 25.96 -1.40 10.67
C MET A 396 26.59 -2.65 10.04
N ASP A 397 27.91 -2.67 9.87
CA ASP A 397 28.62 -3.85 9.36
C ASP A 397 28.54 -5.01 10.37
N LEU A 398 28.72 -4.74 11.67
CA LEU A 398 28.53 -5.75 12.73
C LEU A 398 27.10 -6.31 12.74
N ARG A 399 26.07 -5.47 12.56
CA ARG A 399 24.66 -5.92 12.45
C ARG A 399 24.48 -6.84 11.24
N THR A 400 25.05 -6.48 10.10
CA THR A 400 24.96 -7.26 8.86
C THR A 400 25.67 -8.61 8.98
N GLN A 401 26.86 -8.64 9.59
CA GLN A 401 27.63 -9.86 9.85
C GLN A 401 26.95 -10.79 10.85
N ARG A 402 26.36 -10.27 11.93
CA ARG A 402 25.59 -11.09 12.89
C ARG A 402 24.43 -11.79 12.20
N LEU A 403 23.72 -11.09 11.32
CA LEU A 403 22.61 -11.66 10.57
C LEU A 403 23.10 -12.77 9.62
N SER A 404 24.17 -12.54 8.86
CA SER A 404 24.71 -13.55 7.93
C SER A 404 25.23 -14.80 8.64
N HIS A 405 25.87 -14.66 9.79
CA HIS A 405 26.31 -15.80 10.62
C HIS A 405 25.13 -16.57 11.21
N GLY A 406 24.09 -15.87 11.70
CA GLY A 406 22.87 -16.48 12.20
C GLY A 406 22.19 -17.39 11.17
N VAL A 407 22.14 -16.95 9.91
CA VAL A 407 21.58 -17.73 8.79
C VAL A 407 22.38 -19.01 8.52
N SER A 408 23.71 -18.90 8.54
CA SER A 408 24.60 -20.03 8.26
C SER A 408 24.54 -21.12 9.34
N ALA A 409 24.31 -20.75 10.60
CA ALA A 409 24.30 -21.68 11.73
C ALA A 409 23.01 -22.54 11.85
N HIS A 410 21.88 -22.08 11.30
CA HIS A 410 20.58 -22.75 11.44
C HIS A 410 20.26 -23.76 10.32
N GLY A 411 21.24 -24.13 9.47
CA GLY A 411 21.04 -25.09 8.37
C GLY A 411 20.18 -24.57 7.20
N ASN A 412 19.67 -23.34 7.31
CA ASN A 412 18.95 -22.63 6.27
C ASN A 412 19.95 -21.91 5.35
N SER A 413 20.54 -22.62 4.40
CA SER A 413 21.38 -22.00 3.36
C SER A 413 20.52 -21.21 2.35
N HIS A 414 19.77 -20.20 2.80
CA HIS A 414 18.97 -19.35 1.93
C HIS A 414 19.88 -18.34 1.24
N SER A 415 20.20 -18.63 -0.03
CA SER A 415 21.02 -17.77 -0.90
C SER A 415 20.49 -16.33 -0.99
N SER A 416 19.16 -16.14 -0.97
CA SER A 416 18.52 -14.81 -1.10
C SER A 416 18.84 -13.87 0.06
N LEU A 417 18.79 -14.36 1.30
CA LEU A 417 19.02 -13.53 2.49
C LEU A 417 20.50 -13.16 2.62
N ALA A 418 21.40 -14.11 2.34
CA ALA A 418 22.83 -13.86 2.28
C ALA A 418 23.18 -12.81 1.19
N ALA A 419 22.57 -12.92 0.00
CA ALA A 419 22.76 -11.96 -1.08
C ALA A 419 22.27 -10.56 -0.69
N SER A 420 21.16 -10.49 0.05
CA SER A 420 20.64 -9.26 0.62
C SER A 420 21.56 -8.62 1.66
N CYS A 421 22.22 -9.41 2.52
CA CYS A 421 23.22 -8.91 3.47
C CYS A 421 24.47 -8.38 2.75
N LEU A 422 24.95 -9.11 1.73
CA LEU A 422 26.05 -8.65 0.88
C LEU A 422 25.69 -7.36 0.14
N GLN A 423 24.45 -7.20 -0.30
CA GLN A 423 23.97 -5.94 -0.86
C GLN A 423 24.03 -4.79 0.16
N CYS A 424 23.68 -5.02 1.43
CA CYS A 424 23.88 -4.01 2.48
C CYS A 424 25.35 -3.59 2.59
N GLN A 425 26.29 -4.53 2.56
CA GLN A 425 27.72 -4.22 2.59
C GLN A 425 28.19 -3.45 1.36
N VAL A 426 27.71 -3.83 0.17
CA VAL A 426 27.96 -3.08 -1.08
C VAL A 426 27.44 -1.66 -0.98
N MET A 427 26.24 -1.45 -0.42
CA MET A 427 25.66 -0.12 -0.23
C MET A 427 26.38 0.70 0.84
N LEU A 428 26.84 0.06 1.91
CA LEU A 428 27.45 0.72 3.07
C LEU A 428 28.88 1.20 2.79
N HIS A 429 29.67 0.46 2.01
CA HIS A 429 31.08 0.77 1.80
C HIS A 429 31.40 1.39 0.44
N ARG A 430 30.40 1.55 -0.45
CA ARG A 430 30.61 2.20 -1.76
C ARG A 430 30.78 3.70 -1.62
N PRO A 431 31.48 4.36 -2.57
CA PRO A 431 31.42 5.81 -2.70
C PRO A 431 29.99 6.29 -2.90
N CYS A 432 29.64 7.42 -2.28
CA CYS A 432 28.31 8.04 -2.34
C CYS A 432 28.41 9.57 -2.44
N SER A 433 27.28 10.27 -2.56
CA SER A 433 27.23 11.74 -2.60
C SER A 433 27.82 12.36 -1.33
N ARG A 434 27.60 11.72 -0.17
CA ARG A 434 28.14 12.13 1.14
C ARG A 434 29.64 11.89 1.28
N ILE A 435 30.13 10.74 0.80
CA ILE A 435 31.52 10.30 0.97
C ILE A 435 32.05 9.78 -0.36
N ILE A 436 32.78 10.64 -1.05
CA ILE A 436 33.38 10.32 -2.35
C ILE A 436 34.74 9.64 -2.15
N ALA A 437 35.53 10.13 -1.19
CA ALA A 437 36.85 9.59 -0.87
C ALA A 437 36.73 8.50 0.21
N VAL A 438 36.48 7.27 -0.22
CA VAL A 438 36.37 6.12 0.69
C VAL A 438 37.74 5.66 1.24
N SER A 439 37.74 5.17 2.47
CA SER A 439 38.93 4.56 3.10
C SER A 439 39.38 3.30 2.37
N GLU A 440 40.65 2.92 2.53
CA GLU A 440 41.18 1.68 1.91
C GLU A 440 40.49 0.43 2.47
N THR A 441 40.11 0.43 3.75
CA THR A 441 39.37 -0.66 4.39
C THR A 441 37.96 -0.82 3.82
N SER A 442 37.21 0.27 3.66
CA SER A 442 35.88 0.24 3.02
C SER A 442 35.98 -0.19 1.56
N LEU A 443 36.98 0.32 0.82
CA LEU A 443 37.19 -0.08 -0.58
C LEU A 443 37.48 -1.59 -0.72
N VAL A 444 38.33 -2.15 0.13
CA VAL A 444 38.60 -3.60 0.12
C VAL A 444 37.34 -4.40 0.47
N SER A 445 36.57 -3.94 1.45
CA SER A 445 35.35 -4.60 1.91
C SER A 445 34.27 -4.59 0.84
N VAL A 446 34.06 -3.45 0.17
CA VAL A 446 33.03 -3.32 -0.87
C VAL A 446 33.33 -4.17 -2.10
N VAL A 447 34.62 -4.28 -2.50
CA VAL A 447 35.02 -5.14 -3.63
C VAL A 447 34.83 -6.61 -3.29
N LYS A 448 35.22 -7.05 -2.09
CA LYS A 448 34.98 -8.43 -1.64
C LYS A 448 33.50 -8.78 -1.62
N ALA A 449 32.68 -7.92 -1.02
CA ALA A 449 31.23 -8.10 -0.96
C ALA A 449 30.61 -8.15 -2.37
N ALA A 450 31.04 -7.29 -3.30
CA ALA A 450 30.54 -7.28 -4.68
C ALA A 450 30.88 -8.59 -5.43
N VAL A 451 32.12 -9.09 -5.30
CA VAL A 451 32.56 -10.36 -5.91
C VAL A 451 31.75 -11.55 -5.39
N GLU A 452 31.55 -11.60 -4.07
CA GLU A 452 30.78 -12.67 -3.43
C GLU A 452 29.30 -12.59 -3.83
N LEU A 453 28.73 -11.37 -3.90
CA LEU A 453 27.36 -11.11 -4.34
C LEU A 453 27.12 -11.63 -5.76
N ILE A 454 28.00 -11.29 -6.70
CA ILE A 454 27.92 -11.75 -8.10
C ILE A 454 27.98 -13.29 -8.16
N SER A 455 28.87 -13.90 -7.38
CA SER A 455 29.02 -15.35 -7.33
C SER A 455 27.79 -16.05 -6.74
N LEU A 456 27.14 -15.43 -5.76
CA LEU A 456 25.93 -15.94 -5.14
C LEU A 456 24.71 -15.80 -6.07
N ASP A 457 24.58 -14.67 -6.76
CA ASP A 457 23.53 -14.45 -7.76
C ASP A 457 23.69 -15.39 -8.97
N ALA A 458 24.92 -15.67 -9.40
CA ALA A 458 25.19 -16.66 -10.44
C ALA A 458 24.72 -18.06 -10.03
N ARG A 459 24.89 -18.44 -8.75
CA ARG A 459 24.37 -19.71 -8.22
C ARG A 459 22.85 -19.72 -8.15
N ALA A 460 22.23 -18.62 -7.69
CA ALA A 460 20.78 -18.49 -7.62
C ALA A 460 20.11 -18.56 -9.00
N ALA A 461 20.70 -17.90 -10.01
CA ALA A 461 20.21 -17.96 -11.38
C ALA A 461 20.32 -19.38 -12.01
N LYS A 462 21.31 -20.18 -11.58
CA LYS A 462 21.53 -21.55 -12.06
C LYS A 462 20.68 -22.60 -11.32
N SER A 463 20.38 -22.40 -10.03
CA SER A 463 19.63 -23.38 -9.23
C SER A 463 18.15 -23.53 -9.63
N GLY A 464 17.63 -22.59 -10.41
CA GLY A 464 16.21 -22.50 -10.76
C GLY A 464 15.34 -22.06 -9.58
N GLY A 465 14.02 -22.21 -9.72
CA GLY A 465 13.03 -21.75 -8.74
C GLY A 465 12.59 -20.30 -8.93
N ILE A 466 12.16 -19.64 -7.85
CA ILE A 466 11.73 -18.23 -7.87
C ILE A 466 12.94 -17.31 -8.07
N VAL A 467 13.13 -16.85 -9.31
CA VAL A 467 14.18 -15.91 -9.69
C VAL A 467 13.58 -14.51 -9.83
N MET A 468 13.81 -13.64 -8.84
CA MET A 468 13.42 -12.23 -8.86
C MET A 468 14.35 -11.44 -9.79
N VAL A 469 14.15 -11.61 -11.11
CA VAL A 469 15.07 -11.10 -12.15
C VAL A 469 15.26 -9.58 -12.09
N PHE A 470 14.24 -8.83 -11.66
CA PHE A 470 14.35 -7.39 -11.45
C PHE A 470 15.43 -7.06 -10.41
N GLU A 471 15.36 -7.70 -9.25
CA GLU A 471 16.28 -7.44 -8.14
C GLU A 471 17.71 -7.89 -8.49
N ILE A 472 17.87 -9.10 -9.03
CA ILE A 472 19.17 -9.64 -9.42
C ILE A 472 19.81 -8.77 -10.51
N GLY A 473 19.06 -8.40 -11.56
CA GLY A 473 19.57 -7.56 -12.65
C GLY A 473 20.09 -6.20 -12.16
N ASN A 474 19.35 -5.55 -11.25
CA ASN A 474 19.79 -4.29 -10.65
C ASN A 474 21.01 -4.47 -9.73
N ARG A 475 21.06 -5.52 -8.90
CA ARG A 475 22.21 -5.82 -8.03
C ARG A 475 23.49 -6.08 -8.82
N LEU A 476 23.40 -6.88 -9.88
CA LEU A 476 24.52 -7.16 -10.78
C LEU A 476 25.01 -5.89 -11.47
N PHE A 477 24.10 -5.05 -11.94
CA PHE A 477 24.46 -3.77 -12.54
C PHE A 477 25.20 -2.87 -11.54
N GLN A 478 24.67 -2.67 -10.34
CA GLN A 478 25.31 -1.85 -9.30
C GLN A 478 26.68 -2.39 -8.89
N ALA A 479 26.80 -3.70 -8.68
CA ALA A 479 28.08 -4.35 -8.36
C ALA A 479 29.10 -4.21 -9.50
N GLY A 480 28.66 -4.39 -10.76
CA GLY A 480 29.51 -4.23 -11.94
C GLY A 480 30.06 -2.81 -12.10
N MET A 481 29.21 -1.79 -11.93
CA MET A 481 29.65 -0.38 -11.99
C MET A 481 30.65 -0.05 -10.87
N LEU A 482 30.39 -0.54 -9.66
CA LEU A 482 31.31 -0.37 -8.53
C LEU A 482 32.67 -1.02 -8.78
N LEU A 483 32.70 -2.27 -9.27
CA LEU A 483 33.95 -2.98 -9.57
C LEU A 483 34.75 -2.24 -10.65
N LEU A 484 34.08 -1.78 -11.70
CA LEU A 484 34.71 -1.00 -12.76
C LEU A 484 35.30 0.32 -12.25
N TYR A 485 34.55 1.05 -11.42
CA TYR A 485 35.03 2.27 -10.76
C TYR A 485 36.25 2.01 -9.87
N ALA A 486 36.20 0.94 -9.06
CA ALA A 486 37.29 0.59 -8.15
C ALA A 486 38.56 0.19 -8.91
N LEU A 487 38.43 -0.61 -9.98
CA LEU A 487 39.53 -0.99 -10.86
C LEU A 487 40.15 0.22 -11.55
N ARG A 488 39.33 1.17 -12.03
CA ARG A 488 39.79 2.39 -12.69
C ARG A 488 40.52 3.31 -11.72
N ASN A 489 39.85 3.70 -10.63
CA ASN A 489 40.28 4.81 -9.78
C ASN A 489 41.19 4.38 -8.62
N HIS A 490 41.24 3.08 -8.30
CA HIS A 490 41.96 2.56 -7.14
C HIS A 490 42.76 1.28 -7.40
N ALA A 491 43.20 1.05 -8.65
CA ALA A 491 44.00 -0.12 -9.06
C ALA A 491 45.17 -0.43 -8.13
N THR A 492 45.94 0.58 -7.72
CA THR A 492 47.14 0.39 -6.87
C THR A 492 46.80 -0.13 -5.47
N LYS A 493 45.69 0.33 -4.89
CA LYS A 493 45.19 -0.17 -3.59
C LYS A 493 44.68 -1.60 -3.73
N LEU A 494 43.92 -1.89 -4.79
CA LEU A 494 43.45 -3.25 -5.08
C LEU A 494 44.59 -4.23 -5.36
N GLN A 495 45.68 -3.77 -5.98
CA GLN A 495 46.86 -4.59 -6.24
C GLN A 495 47.53 -5.03 -4.93
N ARG A 496 47.65 -4.11 -3.96
CA ARG A 496 48.17 -4.42 -2.61
C ARG A 496 47.30 -5.43 -1.87
N ALA A 497 46.00 -5.39 -2.10
CA ALA A 497 45.03 -6.32 -1.53
C ALA A 497 44.87 -7.62 -2.34
N SER A 498 45.61 -7.83 -3.44
CA SER A 498 45.48 -8.98 -4.36
C SER A 498 44.06 -9.17 -4.95
N LEU A 499 43.32 -8.08 -5.17
CA LEU A 499 41.93 -8.12 -5.63
C LEU A 499 41.74 -7.80 -7.12
N VAL A 500 42.77 -7.31 -7.82
CA VAL A 500 42.65 -6.86 -9.23
C VAL A 500 42.19 -7.99 -10.15
N ASP A 501 42.83 -9.16 -10.09
CA ASP A 501 42.51 -10.30 -10.95
C ASP A 501 41.10 -10.85 -10.67
N ILE A 502 40.73 -10.95 -9.39
CA ILE A 502 39.43 -11.45 -8.94
C ILE A 502 38.31 -10.50 -9.36
N ALA A 503 38.50 -9.19 -9.17
CA ALA A 503 37.53 -8.17 -9.56
C ALA A 503 37.33 -8.14 -11.08
N THR A 504 38.42 -8.26 -11.85
CA THR A 504 38.37 -8.28 -13.32
C THR A 504 37.63 -9.53 -13.83
N ALA A 505 37.92 -10.71 -13.27
CA ALA A 505 37.21 -11.94 -13.60
C ALA A 505 35.71 -11.85 -13.27
N SER A 506 35.38 -11.27 -12.11
CA SER A 506 33.99 -11.08 -11.67
C SER A 506 33.22 -10.11 -12.57
N LEU A 507 33.88 -9.06 -13.08
CA LEU A 507 33.28 -8.12 -14.02
C LEU A 507 32.87 -8.79 -15.34
N ASN A 508 33.68 -9.71 -15.87
CA ASN A 508 33.31 -10.52 -17.03
C ASN A 508 32.11 -11.45 -16.74
N HIS A 509 32.04 -12.01 -15.52
CA HIS A 509 30.90 -12.82 -15.11
C HIS A 509 29.58 -12.04 -15.04
N VAL A 510 29.61 -10.75 -14.68
CA VAL A 510 28.40 -9.88 -14.67
C VAL A 510 27.75 -9.85 -16.05
N SER A 511 28.54 -9.60 -17.10
CA SER A 511 28.04 -9.52 -18.48
C SER A 511 27.44 -10.85 -18.96
N ALA A 512 28.13 -11.97 -18.67
CA ALA A 512 27.63 -13.30 -19.01
C ALA A 512 26.31 -13.63 -18.29
N LEU A 513 26.20 -13.27 -17.01
CA LEU A 513 25.00 -13.53 -16.20
C LEU A 513 23.81 -12.67 -16.64
N LEU A 514 24.03 -11.40 -17.00
CA LEU A 514 22.97 -10.54 -17.56
C LEU A 514 22.43 -11.10 -18.89
N ASN A 515 23.32 -11.62 -19.75
CA ASN A 515 22.90 -12.32 -20.97
C ASN A 515 22.10 -13.59 -20.66
N GLN A 516 22.50 -14.38 -19.66
CA GLN A 516 21.73 -15.54 -19.22
C GLN A 516 20.32 -15.13 -18.71
N LEU A 517 20.23 -14.09 -17.88
CA LEU A 517 18.97 -13.59 -17.34
C LEU A 517 18.08 -12.93 -18.40
N SER A 518 18.63 -12.58 -19.57
CA SER A 518 17.85 -12.03 -20.68
C SER A 518 16.80 -13.02 -21.23
N SER A 519 16.94 -14.33 -20.97
CA SER A 519 15.87 -15.29 -21.29
C SER A 519 14.59 -15.05 -20.48
N ARG A 520 14.70 -14.42 -19.30
CA ARG A 520 13.59 -14.07 -18.41
C ARG A 520 13.16 -12.61 -18.54
N TRP A 521 14.13 -11.72 -18.75
CA TRP A 521 13.89 -10.30 -18.98
C TRP A 521 14.73 -9.83 -20.17
N PRO A 522 14.21 -9.97 -21.42
CA PRO A 522 14.97 -9.72 -22.64
C PRO A 522 15.75 -8.40 -22.70
N PRO A 523 15.23 -7.28 -22.16
CA PRO A 523 15.97 -6.02 -22.09
C PRO A 523 17.36 -6.12 -21.41
N LEU A 524 17.62 -7.07 -20.51
CA LEU A 524 18.93 -7.22 -19.86
C LEU A 524 20.08 -7.52 -20.83
N SER A 525 19.80 -8.02 -22.04
CA SER A 525 20.83 -8.18 -23.10
C SER A 525 21.51 -6.86 -23.43
N ASP A 526 20.73 -5.78 -23.43
CA ASP A 526 21.23 -4.46 -23.77
C ASP A 526 22.04 -3.89 -22.60
N THR A 527 21.64 -4.19 -21.36
CA THR A 527 22.42 -3.85 -20.15
C THR A 527 23.79 -4.53 -20.21
N ALA A 528 23.85 -5.80 -20.59
CA ALA A 528 25.11 -6.51 -20.77
C ALA A 528 26.00 -5.84 -21.84
N SER A 529 25.40 -5.46 -22.97
CA SER A 529 26.08 -4.73 -24.05
C SER A 529 26.68 -3.41 -23.55
N TYR A 530 25.90 -2.64 -22.78
CA TYR A 530 26.34 -1.38 -22.19
C TYR A 530 27.52 -1.56 -21.21
N ILE A 531 27.47 -2.57 -20.35
CA ILE A 531 28.58 -2.86 -19.43
C ILE A 531 29.85 -3.21 -20.21
N ASN A 532 29.75 -4.01 -21.28
CA ASN A 532 30.90 -4.34 -22.12
C ASN A 532 31.50 -3.08 -22.78
N GLU A 533 30.67 -2.17 -23.27
CA GLU A 533 31.13 -0.89 -23.83
C GLU A 533 31.87 -0.04 -22.78
N LEU A 534 31.38 0.00 -21.54
CA LEU A 534 32.06 0.67 -20.44
C LEU A 534 33.40 0.02 -20.09
N ILE A 535 33.48 -1.31 -20.07
CA ILE A 535 34.73 -2.05 -19.84
C ILE A 535 35.75 -1.70 -20.92
N ASP A 536 35.34 -1.81 -22.18
CA ASP A 536 36.19 -1.52 -23.34
C ASP A 536 36.68 -0.05 -23.33
N THR A 537 35.80 0.88 -22.98
CA THR A 537 36.11 2.31 -22.89
C THR A 537 37.12 2.59 -21.78
N ASN A 538 37.00 1.92 -20.62
CA ASN A 538 37.98 2.01 -19.54
C ASN A 538 39.35 1.45 -19.94
N LEU A 539 39.40 0.29 -20.60
CA LEU A 539 40.65 -0.34 -21.04
C LEU A 539 41.40 0.51 -22.08
N ARG A 540 40.67 1.21 -22.96
CA ARG A 540 41.27 2.13 -23.95
C ARG A 540 41.77 3.45 -23.35
N ASN A 541 41.28 3.84 -22.17
CA ASN A 541 41.52 5.16 -21.57
C ASN A 541 42.05 5.05 -20.13
N PRO A 542 43.34 4.65 -19.94
CA PRO A 542 43.96 4.56 -18.62
C PRO A 542 44.15 5.93 -17.96
N LEU A 543 44.22 5.95 -16.63
CA LEU A 543 44.40 7.19 -15.85
C LEU A 543 45.61 8.01 -16.32
N GLY A 544 45.40 9.30 -16.53
CA GLY A 544 46.44 10.24 -17.01
C GLY A 544 46.48 10.41 -18.53
N TYR A 545 45.71 9.62 -19.29
CA TYR A 545 45.52 9.80 -20.73
C TYR A 545 44.13 10.36 -20.99
N ASN A 546 44.05 11.52 -21.64
CA ASN A 546 42.79 12.07 -22.09
C ASN A 546 42.37 11.35 -23.37
N GLY A 547 41.35 10.51 -23.25
CA GLY A 547 40.68 9.85 -24.36
C GLY A 547 40.01 10.80 -25.32
N SER A 548 39.22 10.25 -26.23
CA SER A 548 38.28 11.10 -26.97
C SER A 548 37.35 11.84 -25.99
N HIS A 549 36.82 13.01 -26.38
CA HIS A 549 35.82 13.72 -25.57
C HIS A 549 34.64 12.80 -25.22
N TYR A 550 34.25 11.93 -26.15
CA TYR A 550 33.25 10.89 -25.95
C TYR A 550 33.62 9.93 -24.82
N ASP A 551 34.81 9.36 -24.85
CA ASP A 551 35.23 8.40 -23.83
C ASP A 551 35.30 9.05 -22.45
N MET A 552 35.85 10.26 -22.35
CA MET A 552 35.94 10.96 -21.07
C MET A 552 34.56 11.27 -20.48
N GLN A 553 33.62 11.63 -21.33
CA GLN A 553 32.22 11.78 -20.97
C GLN A 553 31.62 10.45 -20.45
N VAL A 554 31.76 9.35 -21.18
CA VAL A 554 31.28 8.02 -20.72
C VAL A 554 31.84 7.62 -19.34
N LEU A 555 33.06 8.06 -19.02
CA LEU A 555 33.73 7.76 -17.76
C LEU A 555 33.30 8.67 -16.61
N GLU A 556 32.94 9.93 -16.88
CA GLU A 556 32.27 10.81 -15.91
C GLU A 556 30.87 10.29 -15.53
N GLU A 557 30.19 9.63 -16.47
CA GLU A 557 28.91 8.96 -16.21
C GLU A 557 29.05 7.80 -15.20
N LEU A 558 30.13 7.03 -15.30
CA LEU A 558 30.44 5.97 -14.33
C LEU A 558 30.57 6.51 -12.90
N ASP A 559 31.22 7.66 -12.74
CA ASP A 559 31.36 8.32 -11.44
C ASP A 559 30.00 8.75 -10.87
N CYS A 560 29.12 9.28 -11.72
CA CYS A 560 27.75 9.65 -11.34
C CYS A 560 26.91 8.43 -10.94
N LEU A 561 27.05 7.32 -11.66
CA LEU A 561 26.38 6.06 -11.39
C LEU A 561 26.76 5.45 -10.04
N VAL A 562 28.06 5.46 -9.73
CA VAL A 562 28.56 4.89 -8.49
C VAL A 562 28.26 5.79 -7.30
N THR A 563 28.29 7.11 -7.47
CA THR A 563 28.02 8.05 -6.37
C THR A 563 26.55 8.39 -6.16
N GLN A 564 25.66 8.05 -7.12
CA GLN A 564 24.22 8.37 -7.10
C GLN A 564 23.90 9.87 -6.91
N ARG A 565 24.79 10.78 -7.34
CA ARG A 565 24.60 12.26 -7.22
C ARG A 565 23.38 12.82 -7.96
N ARG A 566 22.76 12.03 -8.85
CA ARG A 566 21.63 12.42 -9.72
C ARG A 566 20.30 12.66 -8.99
N ILE A 567 20.25 12.50 -7.68
CA ILE A 567 19.01 12.63 -6.90
C ILE A 567 18.91 14.02 -6.24
N HIS A 568 19.98 14.82 -6.29
CA HIS A 568 20.10 16.04 -5.49
C HIS A 568 20.01 17.35 -6.31
N SER A 569 19.93 17.33 -7.64
CA SER A 569 19.96 18.54 -8.48
C SER A 569 19.11 18.36 -9.73
N ILE A 570 18.50 19.43 -10.27
CA ILE A 570 17.88 19.40 -11.61
C ILE A 570 18.93 19.72 -12.68
N ARG A 571 20.00 20.44 -12.30
CA ARG A 571 21.16 20.69 -13.18
C ARG A 571 21.99 19.41 -13.32
N HIS A 572 21.87 18.75 -14.46
CA HIS A 572 22.72 17.62 -14.83
C HIS A 572 23.36 17.87 -16.19
N ARG A 573 24.69 17.74 -16.27
CA ARG A 573 25.43 17.84 -17.54
C ARG A 573 25.14 16.63 -18.40
N ASN A 574 24.82 16.86 -19.67
CA ASN A 574 24.67 15.79 -20.64
C ASN A 574 26.00 15.19 -21.07
N ILE A 575 25.98 13.87 -21.20
CA ILE A 575 26.95 13.11 -21.97
C ILE A 575 26.14 12.38 -23.05
N PRO A 576 26.16 12.86 -24.31
CA PRO A 576 25.45 12.19 -25.38
C PRO A 576 26.10 10.83 -25.65
N PHE A 577 25.41 9.76 -25.27
CA PHE A 577 25.80 8.39 -25.63
C PHE A 577 25.17 8.04 -26.99
N PRO A 578 25.93 7.72 -28.05
CA PRO A 578 25.38 7.22 -29.30
C PRO A 578 24.68 5.86 -29.07
N PRO A 579 23.65 5.52 -29.86
CA PRO A 579 23.02 4.22 -29.79
C PRO A 579 24.10 3.12 -29.93
N PRO A 580 24.17 2.10 -29.04
CA PRO A 580 25.02 0.95 -29.30
C PRO A 580 24.67 0.40 -30.70
N LYS A 581 25.66 -0.08 -31.46
CA LYS A 581 25.38 -0.76 -32.73
C LYS A 581 24.33 -1.84 -32.43
N LYS A 582 23.12 -1.72 -33.01
CA LYS A 582 22.08 -2.75 -32.84
C LYS A 582 22.77 -4.09 -33.08
N PRO A 583 22.81 -5.01 -32.10
CA PRO A 583 23.20 -6.37 -32.42
C PRO A 583 22.22 -6.80 -33.51
N THR A 584 22.73 -7.07 -34.71
CA THR A 584 21.94 -7.73 -35.74
C THR A 584 21.52 -9.03 -35.07
N PRO A 585 20.23 -9.26 -34.75
CA PRO A 585 19.83 -10.56 -34.27
C PRO A 585 20.29 -11.54 -35.36
N SER A 586 21.12 -12.51 -34.99
CA SER A 586 21.28 -13.68 -35.85
C SER A 586 19.86 -14.16 -36.11
N PRO A 587 19.41 -14.31 -37.37
CA PRO A 587 18.12 -14.92 -37.62
C PRO A 587 18.22 -16.30 -36.99
N SER A 588 17.55 -16.48 -35.84
CA SER A 588 17.28 -17.82 -35.36
C SER A 588 16.51 -18.46 -36.50
N GLU A 589 17.09 -19.47 -37.13
CA GLU A 589 16.35 -20.34 -38.05
C GLU A 589 15.02 -20.66 -37.36
N PRO A 590 13.89 -20.64 -38.09
CA PRO A 590 12.62 -20.99 -37.50
C PRO A 590 12.74 -22.45 -37.03
N GLU A 591 13.07 -22.62 -35.74
CA GLU A 591 12.85 -23.88 -35.06
C GLU A 591 11.39 -24.22 -35.30
N ASN A 592 11.13 -25.47 -35.65
CA ASN A 592 9.82 -25.96 -36.03
C ASN A 592 8.89 -25.84 -34.80
N ILE A 593 8.30 -24.66 -34.54
CA ILE A 593 7.32 -24.41 -33.48
C ILE A 593 6.01 -25.06 -33.96
N ALA A 594 5.97 -26.39 -33.91
CA ALA A 594 4.93 -27.19 -34.54
C ALA A 594 4.47 -28.28 -33.57
N ARG A 595 3.80 -27.87 -32.48
CA ARG A 595 2.83 -28.64 -31.70
C ARG A 595 2.08 -27.67 -30.78
N ASP A 596 0.75 -27.69 -30.86
CA ASP A 596 -0.13 -27.04 -29.90
C ASP A 596 -0.06 -27.83 -28.60
N PHE A 597 0.77 -27.37 -27.65
CA PHE A 597 1.05 -28.10 -26.41
C PHE A 597 -0.04 -27.89 -25.36
N LEU A 598 -0.91 -26.88 -25.52
CA LEU A 598 -1.97 -26.59 -24.54
C LEU A 598 -3.02 -27.69 -24.47
N ASN A 599 -3.24 -28.36 -25.61
CA ASN A 599 -4.10 -29.52 -25.74
C ASN A 599 -3.36 -30.85 -25.47
N ASP A 600 -2.08 -30.81 -25.11
CA ASP A 600 -1.26 -31.99 -24.81
C ASP A 600 -1.29 -32.28 -23.30
N GLU A 601 -2.10 -33.25 -22.89
CA GLU A 601 -2.16 -33.76 -21.51
C GLU A 601 -0.77 -34.20 -20.99
N GLN A 602 0.12 -34.66 -21.88
CA GLN A 602 1.48 -35.06 -21.50
C GLN A 602 2.31 -33.85 -21.06
N TRP A 603 2.15 -32.69 -21.70
CA TRP A 603 2.87 -31.48 -21.30
C TRP A 603 2.44 -30.99 -19.91
N TRP A 604 1.13 -30.99 -19.62
CA TRP A 604 0.62 -30.62 -18.30
C TRP A 604 1.10 -31.60 -17.21
N THR A 605 1.17 -32.88 -17.54
CA THR A 605 1.70 -33.92 -16.65
C THR A 605 3.19 -33.70 -16.39
N ASP A 606 4.00 -33.51 -17.43
CA ASP A 606 5.44 -33.24 -17.31
C ASP A 606 5.70 -31.93 -16.54
N PHE A 607 4.90 -30.89 -16.79
CA PHE A 607 4.96 -29.60 -16.09
C PHE A 607 4.68 -29.73 -14.59
N ILE A 608 3.82 -30.66 -14.16
CA ILE A 608 3.58 -30.91 -12.74
C ILE A 608 4.68 -31.80 -12.13
N ASP A 609 5.01 -32.90 -12.81
CA ASP A 609 5.79 -34.02 -12.26
C ASP A 609 7.31 -33.77 -12.26
N GLN A 610 7.83 -32.96 -13.19
CA GLN A 610 9.28 -32.80 -13.38
C GLN A 610 9.81 -31.43 -12.91
N ASP A 611 8.93 -30.43 -12.73
CA ASP A 611 9.36 -29.04 -12.67
C ASP A 611 9.31 -28.38 -11.28
N PHE A 612 8.55 -28.91 -10.33
CA PHE A 612 8.40 -28.34 -8.99
C PHE A 612 9.10 -29.23 -7.97
N VAL A 613 10.04 -28.67 -7.19
CA VAL A 613 10.69 -29.43 -6.11
C VAL A 613 9.67 -29.77 -5.03
N THR A 614 9.20 -31.01 -4.99
CA THR A 614 8.71 -31.62 -3.76
C THR A 614 9.93 -31.97 -2.91
N ASN A 615 9.99 -31.48 -1.67
CA ASN A 615 10.84 -32.10 -0.65
C ASN A 615 10.27 -33.49 -0.33
N GLU A 616 10.48 -34.48 -1.20
CA GLU A 616 9.97 -35.87 -1.07
C GLU A 616 10.68 -36.70 0.02
N SER A 617 11.30 -36.06 1.01
CA SER A 617 11.67 -36.76 2.25
C SER A 617 10.58 -36.72 3.32
N CYS A 618 9.44 -36.09 3.03
CA CYS A 618 8.24 -36.17 3.84
C CYS A 618 7.05 -36.51 2.96
N PHE A 619 6.38 -37.63 3.26
CA PHE A 619 5.11 -38.09 2.69
C PHE A 619 5.17 -38.87 1.37
N SER A 620 5.26 -40.21 1.52
CA SER A 620 4.69 -41.15 0.58
C SER A 620 3.39 -41.71 1.19
N LEU A 621 2.30 -41.66 0.42
CA LEU A 621 1.08 -42.42 0.68
C LEU A 621 1.00 -43.58 -0.33
N PRO A 622 0.51 -44.78 0.04
CA PRO A 622 0.53 -45.94 -0.83
C PRO A 622 -0.61 -45.92 -1.85
N SER A 623 -0.28 -46.21 -3.10
CA SER A 623 -1.22 -46.40 -4.21
C SER A 623 -1.79 -47.83 -4.27
N GLY A 624 -3.02 -47.94 -4.80
CA GLY A 624 -3.68 -49.17 -5.25
C GLY A 624 -4.98 -49.45 -4.47
N GLY A 625 -6.16 -49.65 -5.04
CA GLY A 625 -6.60 -49.96 -6.39
C GLY A 625 -7.74 -50.99 -6.27
N GLY A 626 -8.89 -50.76 -6.91
CA GLY A 626 -9.83 -51.84 -7.25
C GLY A 626 -11.31 -51.71 -6.82
N GLN A 627 -12.15 -51.59 -7.86
CA GLN A 627 -13.45 -52.24 -8.09
C GLN A 627 -14.76 -51.54 -7.71
N ALA A 628 -15.62 -51.46 -8.73
CA ALA A 628 -16.97 -50.92 -8.80
C ALA A 628 -18.05 -51.94 -8.43
N ALA A 629 -19.23 -51.47 -8.00
CA ALA A 629 -20.60 -51.87 -8.40
C ALA A 629 -21.65 -51.10 -7.54
N PRO A 630 -22.98 -51.16 -7.79
CA PRO A 630 -23.74 -50.15 -8.51
C PRO A 630 -24.88 -49.50 -7.68
N SER A 631 -25.50 -48.47 -8.27
CA SER A 631 -26.69 -47.77 -7.76
C SER A 631 -27.94 -48.64 -7.69
N PRO A 632 -28.93 -48.23 -6.86
CA PRO A 632 -30.29 -48.18 -7.38
C PRO A 632 -31.06 -46.91 -7.01
N SER A 633 -32.08 -46.69 -7.85
CA SER A 633 -32.97 -45.57 -8.05
C SER A 633 -34.18 -45.46 -7.09
N SER A 634 -34.90 -44.34 -7.24
CA SER A 634 -36.37 -44.11 -7.12
C SER A 634 -36.95 -43.48 -5.83
N GLU A 635 -37.54 -42.29 -6.03
CA GLU A 635 -38.60 -41.57 -5.27
C GLU A 635 -39.87 -42.44 -5.02
N PRO A 636 -40.87 -42.09 -4.16
CA PRO A 636 -41.40 -40.73 -3.88
C PRO A 636 -41.94 -40.42 -2.45
N ASN A 637 -42.35 -39.14 -2.30
CA ASN A 637 -43.05 -38.48 -1.17
C ASN A 637 -44.19 -39.27 -0.52
N GLU A 638 -44.29 -39.23 0.82
CA GLU A 638 -45.59 -39.15 1.53
C GLU A 638 -45.49 -38.53 2.94
N THR A 639 -46.33 -37.51 3.16
CA THR A 639 -46.99 -37.04 4.39
C THR A 639 -46.18 -36.53 5.61
N ARG A 640 -46.26 -35.20 5.76
CA ARG A 640 -45.89 -34.39 6.93
C ARG A 640 -47.13 -34.12 7.79
N VAL A 641 -47.43 -34.92 8.82
CA VAL A 641 -48.11 -34.48 10.07
C VAL A 641 -47.83 -35.51 11.16
N GLU A 642 -46.70 -35.39 11.86
CA GLU A 642 -46.58 -35.92 13.25
C GLU A 642 -45.39 -35.34 14.05
N ARG A 643 -44.51 -34.54 13.43
CA ARG A 643 -43.33 -33.97 14.11
C ARG A 643 -43.57 -32.56 14.67
N ARG A 644 -44.55 -32.39 15.57
CA ARG A 644 -44.79 -31.10 16.24
C ARG A 644 -44.80 -31.16 17.78
N ARG A 645 -44.23 -32.21 18.37
CA ARG A 645 -44.00 -32.32 19.82
C ARG A 645 -42.54 -32.54 20.26
N ASP A 646 -41.58 -32.72 19.33
CA ASP A 646 -40.22 -33.19 19.70
C ASP A 646 -39.10 -32.13 19.60
N ILE A 647 -39.39 -30.82 19.61
CA ILE A 647 -38.36 -29.78 19.38
C ILE A 647 -37.97 -29.02 20.67
N ILE A 648 -38.59 -29.33 21.83
CA ILE A 648 -38.23 -28.69 23.11
C ILE A 648 -37.17 -29.52 23.89
N ASP A 649 -36.94 -30.79 23.55
CA ASP A 649 -36.04 -31.68 24.31
C ASP A 649 -34.58 -31.75 23.80
N ASN A 650 -34.22 -31.12 22.66
CA ASN A 650 -33.00 -31.53 21.94
C ASN A 650 -31.65 -31.08 22.54
N ASN A 651 -31.49 -29.89 23.13
CA ASN A 651 -30.14 -29.48 23.57
C ASN A 651 -29.63 -30.21 24.83
N ALA A 652 -30.51 -30.57 25.76
CA ALA A 652 -30.12 -31.37 26.93
C ALA A 652 -29.94 -32.85 26.58
N SER A 653 -30.84 -33.39 25.72
CA SER A 653 -30.73 -34.75 25.18
C SER A 653 -29.45 -34.94 24.36
N ASP A 654 -29.07 -33.97 23.53
CA ASP A 654 -27.91 -34.09 22.65
C ASP A 654 -26.59 -34.04 23.44
N LEU A 655 -26.51 -33.22 24.49
CA LEU A 655 -25.37 -33.23 25.42
C LEU A 655 -25.30 -34.53 26.23
N GLU A 656 -26.43 -35.10 26.66
CA GLU A 656 -26.46 -36.40 27.36
C GLU A 656 -26.02 -37.55 26.44
N LYS A 657 -26.47 -37.57 25.18
CA LYS A 657 -26.00 -38.55 24.17
C LYS A 657 -24.52 -38.40 23.86
N GLU A 658 -24.02 -37.16 23.73
CA GLU A 658 -22.60 -36.88 23.50
C GLU A 658 -21.75 -37.35 24.71
N LEU A 659 -22.22 -37.12 25.93
CA LEU A 659 -21.56 -37.58 27.15
C LEU A 659 -21.56 -39.11 27.28
N ASP A 660 -22.63 -39.79 26.90
CA ASP A 660 -22.71 -41.26 26.98
C ASP A 660 -21.71 -41.92 26.00
N VAL A 661 -21.58 -41.39 24.77
CA VAL A 661 -20.56 -41.83 23.80
C VAL A 661 -19.15 -41.61 24.35
N ILE A 662 -18.92 -40.48 25.02
CA ILE A 662 -17.65 -40.12 25.67
C ILE A 662 -17.33 -41.07 26.83
N LEU A 663 -18.32 -41.42 27.66
CA LEU A 663 -18.15 -42.31 28.81
C LEU A 663 -17.85 -43.75 28.38
N ASP A 664 -18.44 -44.22 27.28
CA ASP A 664 -18.17 -45.53 26.70
C ASP A 664 -16.76 -45.65 26.10
N ALA A 665 -16.20 -44.52 25.65
CA ALA A 665 -14.85 -44.43 25.10
C ALA A 665 -13.73 -44.43 26.17
N ILE A 666 -14.06 -44.38 27.47
CA ILE A 666 -13.07 -44.32 28.55
C ILE A 666 -12.30 -45.66 28.67
N PRO A 667 -10.94 -45.66 28.65
CA PRO A 667 -10.16 -46.87 28.81
C PRO A 667 -10.31 -47.50 30.22
N SER A 668 -9.98 -48.79 30.33
CA SER A 668 -9.92 -49.47 31.63
C SER A 668 -8.89 -48.80 32.55
N CYS A 669 -9.24 -48.57 33.83
CA CYS A 669 -8.34 -47.94 34.79
C CYS A 669 -7.06 -48.76 35.02
N SER A 670 -5.98 -48.08 35.40
CA SER A 670 -4.65 -48.67 35.59
C SER A 670 -4.69 -49.84 36.57
N PHE A 671 -5.42 -49.74 37.69
CA PHE A 671 -5.54 -50.82 38.68
C PHE A 671 -6.19 -52.09 38.13
N CYS A 672 -7.34 -51.97 37.43
CA CYS A 672 -8.02 -53.13 36.83
C CYS A 672 -7.24 -53.71 35.65
N ARG A 673 -6.55 -52.84 34.89
CA ARG A 673 -5.66 -53.23 33.80
C ARG A 673 -4.47 -54.04 34.32
N ASP A 674 -3.81 -53.57 35.36
CA ASP A 674 -2.65 -54.24 35.97
C ASP A 674 -3.04 -55.58 36.59
N ARG A 675 -4.25 -55.69 37.15
CA ARG A 675 -4.81 -56.96 37.67
C ARG A 675 -5.47 -57.84 36.61
N ARG A 676 -5.53 -57.40 35.35
CA ARG A 676 -6.23 -58.10 34.25
C ARG A 676 -7.67 -58.49 34.60
N THR A 677 -8.40 -57.59 35.28
CA THR A 677 -9.81 -57.76 35.67
C THR A 677 -10.71 -56.78 34.91
N LYS A 678 -11.99 -57.14 34.72
CA LYS A 678 -12.92 -56.31 33.92
C LYS A 678 -13.24 -55.01 34.66
N CYS A 679 -12.78 -53.88 34.10
CA CYS A 679 -13.10 -52.54 34.61
C CYS A 679 -14.52 -52.16 34.22
N GLN A 680 -15.35 -51.76 35.20
CA GLN A 680 -16.72 -51.33 34.96
C GLN A 680 -16.84 -49.85 34.62
N ARG A 681 -15.72 -49.11 34.59
CA ARG A 681 -15.57 -47.71 34.09
C ARG A 681 -16.55 -46.68 34.66
N GLN A 682 -17.22 -46.99 35.76
CA GLN A 682 -18.09 -46.07 36.48
C GLN A 682 -17.30 -44.91 37.09
N LEU A 683 -17.90 -43.73 37.09
CA LEU A 683 -17.40 -42.53 37.75
C LEU A 683 -17.89 -42.49 39.22
N PRO A 684 -17.12 -41.99 40.21
CA PRO A 684 -15.72 -41.49 40.14
C PRO A 684 -14.67 -42.59 40.04
N ALA A 685 -15.06 -43.82 40.37
CA ALA A 685 -14.18 -44.96 40.45
C ALA A 685 -14.92 -46.22 40.02
N CYS A 686 -14.25 -47.10 39.29
CA CYS A 686 -14.85 -48.37 38.93
C CYS A 686 -15.12 -49.22 40.19
N LYS A 687 -16.10 -50.13 40.12
CA LYS A 687 -16.57 -50.95 41.26
C LYS A 687 -15.44 -51.65 42.03
N GLU A 688 -14.39 -52.10 41.35
CA GLU A 688 -13.28 -52.81 42.00
C GLU A 688 -12.33 -51.84 42.75
N CYS A 689 -12.08 -50.64 42.22
CA CYS A 689 -11.34 -49.58 42.91
C CYS A 689 -12.14 -49.04 44.11
N ALA A 690 -13.46 -48.89 43.94
CA ALA A 690 -14.37 -48.45 45.01
C ALA A 690 -14.42 -49.48 46.17
N ARG A 691 -14.54 -50.78 45.85
CA ARG A 691 -14.55 -51.88 46.84
C ARG A 691 -13.26 -51.97 47.63
N THR A 692 -12.13 -51.60 47.03
CA THR A 692 -10.81 -51.63 47.67
C THR A 692 -10.41 -50.29 48.29
N SER A 693 -11.32 -49.30 48.30
CA SER A 693 -11.10 -47.94 48.81
C SER A 693 -9.86 -47.27 48.23
N ARG A 694 -9.61 -47.43 46.92
CA ARG A 694 -8.48 -46.82 46.19
C ARG A 694 -8.96 -45.84 45.15
N GLU A 695 -8.17 -44.79 44.91
CA GLU A 695 -8.41 -43.88 43.80
C GLU A 695 -8.22 -44.56 42.45
N CYS A 696 -9.12 -44.25 41.51
CA CYS A 696 -9.18 -44.86 40.20
C CYS A 696 -8.49 -43.94 39.18
N PHE A 697 -7.34 -44.39 38.65
CA PHE A 697 -6.56 -43.63 37.67
C PHE A 697 -6.63 -44.26 36.30
N ILE A 698 -6.56 -43.43 35.26
CA ILE A 698 -6.32 -43.85 33.89
C ILE A 698 -4.97 -43.30 33.47
N PHE A 699 -4.09 -44.18 33.00
CA PHE A 699 -2.81 -43.77 32.47
C PHE A 699 -2.97 -43.21 31.06
N ASP A 700 -2.60 -41.95 30.86
CA ASP A 700 -2.52 -41.32 29.55
C ASP A 700 -1.12 -41.51 28.95
N PRO A 701 -0.99 -42.14 27.78
CA PRO A 701 0.30 -42.43 27.15
C PRO A 701 0.96 -41.20 26.51
N ILE A 702 0.20 -40.12 26.21
CA ILE A 702 0.72 -38.88 25.61
C ILE A 702 1.33 -38.01 26.72
N LEU A 703 0.60 -37.80 27.82
CA LEU A 703 1.11 -37.06 28.98
C LEU A 703 2.07 -37.87 29.85
N LYS A 704 2.15 -39.19 29.63
CA LYS A 704 2.86 -40.15 30.51
C LYS A 704 2.45 -40.00 31.98
N ALA A 705 1.20 -39.64 32.24
CA ALA A 705 0.68 -39.30 33.56
C ALA A 705 -0.59 -40.10 33.89
N ASN A 706 -0.81 -40.37 35.18
CA ASN A 706 -2.04 -40.97 35.68
C ASN A 706 -3.08 -39.88 35.96
N ILE A 707 -4.20 -39.91 35.24
CA ILE A 707 -5.30 -38.98 35.39
C ILE A 707 -6.36 -39.62 36.30
N PRO A 708 -6.76 -38.97 37.40
CA PRO A 708 -7.82 -39.48 38.25
C PRO A 708 -9.15 -39.45 37.51
N LEU A 709 -9.87 -40.56 37.48
CA LEU A 709 -11.19 -40.67 36.85
C LEU A 709 -12.22 -39.72 37.49
N ARG A 710 -11.99 -39.35 38.75
CA ARG A 710 -12.72 -38.28 39.45
C ARG A 710 -12.64 -36.91 38.75
N ARG A 711 -11.53 -36.57 38.08
CA ARG A 711 -11.39 -35.30 37.34
C ARG A 711 -12.33 -35.25 36.14
N VAL A 712 -12.51 -36.36 35.44
CA VAL A 712 -13.44 -36.47 34.30
C VAL A 712 -14.88 -36.31 34.78
N GLN A 713 -15.23 -36.90 35.92
CA GLN A 713 -16.55 -36.71 36.53
C GLN A 713 -16.83 -35.27 36.89
N LEU A 714 -15.87 -34.56 37.50
CA LEU A 714 -16.06 -33.16 37.88
C LEU A 714 -16.36 -32.28 36.66
N LEU A 715 -15.63 -32.47 35.55
CA LEU A 715 -15.88 -31.73 34.31
C LEU A 715 -17.25 -32.06 33.71
N ILE A 716 -17.66 -33.33 33.74
CA ILE A 716 -18.98 -33.77 33.28
C ILE A 716 -20.10 -33.18 34.14
N GLU A 717 -19.94 -33.17 35.46
CA GLU A 717 -20.91 -32.57 36.38
C GLU A 717 -21.02 -31.06 36.18
N GLU A 718 -19.89 -30.36 36.02
CA GLU A 718 -19.88 -28.92 35.70
C GLU A 718 -20.57 -28.62 34.38
N LEU A 719 -20.31 -29.40 33.32
CA LEU A 719 -20.98 -29.28 32.02
C LEU A 719 -22.50 -29.46 32.14
N LYS A 720 -22.96 -30.49 32.85
CA LYS A 720 -24.40 -30.74 33.06
C LYS A 720 -25.07 -29.63 33.86
N VAL A 721 -24.37 -29.03 34.82
CA VAL A 721 -24.88 -27.90 35.60
C VAL A 721 -24.96 -26.63 34.75
N LEU A 722 -23.92 -26.32 33.98
CA LEU A 722 -23.86 -25.16 33.09
C LEU A 722 -24.88 -25.24 31.95
N ALA A 723 -25.06 -26.41 31.34
CA ALA A 723 -26.02 -26.60 30.26
C ALA A 723 -27.48 -26.33 30.68
N LYS A 724 -27.82 -26.60 31.94
CA LYS A 724 -29.16 -26.30 32.51
C LYS A 724 -29.38 -24.81 32.78
N GLN A 725 -28.32 -23.99 32.76
CA GLN A 725 -28.34 -22.59 33.16
C GLN A 725 -28.34 -21.61 31.97
N VAL A 726 -28.26 -22.09 30.72
CA VAL A 726 -28.25 -21.26 29.50
C VAL A 726 -29.65 -21.24 28.85
N PRO A 727 -30.31 -20.07 28.65
CA PRO A 727 -31.63 -19.97 28.03
C PRO A 727 -31.59 -20.16 26.49
N SER A 728 -32.64 -20.73 25.89
CA SER A 728 -32.77 -20.89 24.42
C SER A 728 -33.53 -19.71 23.75
N PRO A 729 -33.18 -19.29 22.53
CA PRO A 729 -33.71 -18.07 21.91
C PRO A 729 -35.11 -18.25 21.29
N SER A 730 -36.05 -17.36 21.64
CA SER A 730 -37.42 -17.29 21.09
C SER A 730 -37.51 -16.42 19.82
N ARG A 731 -38.18 -16.90 18.75
CA ARG A 731 -38.53 -16.12 17.54
C ARG A 731 -40.02 -15.75 17.54
N SER A 732 -40.33 -14.45 17.38
CA SER A 732 -41.69 -13.91 17.25
C SER A 732 -42.23 -14.00 15.81
N SER A 733 -43.48 -14.43 15.71
CA SER A 733 -44.30 -14.65 14.51
C SER A 733 -45.23 -13.48 14.19
N ASN A 734 -45.48 -13.19 12.90
CA ASN A 734 -46.72 -12.54 12.44
C ASN A 734 -47.15 -13.10 11.07
N ASN A 735 -48.32 -13.77 11.05
CA ASN A 735 -49.19 -13.98 9.87
C ASN A 735 -50.28 -12.89 9.92
N THR A 736 -50.91 -12.38 8.85
CA THR A 736 -51.84 -13.03 7.89
C THR A 736 -52.29 -11.90 6.92
N GLN A 737 -52.43 -12.05 5.59
CA GLN A 737 -53.62 -12.51 4.84
C GLN A 737 -53.37 -12.40 3.32
N GLN A 738 -53.91 -13.35 2.54
CA GLN A 738 -54.02 -13.34 1.06
C GLN A 738 -55.20 -12.47 0.58
N PRO A 739 -55.23 -12.08 -0.71
CA PRO A 739 -56.14 -12.78 -1.63
C PRO A 739 -55.58 -13.07 -3.05
N SER A 740 -56.30 -13.96 -3.73
CA SER A 740 -56.12 -14.60 -5.04
C SER A 740 -56.52 -13.76 -6.27
N ALA A 741 -55.88 -14.00 -7.44
CA ALA A 741 -56.49 -14.31 -8.77
C ALA A 741 -55.76 -13.72 -10.01
N SER A 742 -55.43 -14.61 -10.96
CA SER A 742 -55.37 -14.52 -12.45
C SER A 742 -54.91 -13.26 -13.21
N GLY A 743 -53.95 -13.46 -14.16
CA GLY A 743 -53.87 -12.71 -15.44
C GLY A 743 -52.46 -12.28 -15.89
N ASN A 744 -51.91 -12.89 -16.94
CA ASN A 744 -50.80 -12.35 -17.76
C ASN A 744 -51.34 -11.29 -18.76
N PRO A 745 -50.50 -10.54 -19.51
CA PRO A 745 -49.25 -9.83 -19.20
C PRO A 745 -49.33 -8.32 -19.63
N LEU A 746 -48.26 -7.53 -19.38
CA LEU A 746 -47.75 -6.36 -20.15
C LEU A 746 -47.45 -5.05 -19.35
N PHE A 747 -46.25 -4.52 -19.66
CA PHE A 747 -45.70 -3.15 -19.48
C PHE A 747 -45.34 -2.60 -18.06
N LEU A 748 -44.05 -2.25 -17.93
CA LEU A 748 -43.37 -1.33 -16.97
C LEU A 748 -43.94 0.11 -17.01
N PRO A 749 -43.53 1.10 -16.15
CA PRO A 749 -42.60 1.12 -14.98
C PRO A 749 -43.11 1.92 -13.73
N LEU A 750 -42.39 1.84 -12.58
CA LEU A 750 -42.02 2.96 -11.65
C LEU A 750 -41.93 2.56 -10.15
N GLN A 751 -40.76 2.87 -9.57
CA GLN A 751 -40.42 3.31 -8.21
C GLN A 751 -40.84 2.55 -6.91
N ARG A 752 -39.77 2.26 -6.14
CA ARG A 752 -39.55 2.39 -4.68
C ARG A 752 -40.41 1.56 -3.70
N GLY A 753 -39.70 0.74 -2.92
CA GLY A 753 -40.15 0.21 -1.63
C GLY A 753 -39.09 -0.67 -0.99
N ALA A 754 -38.21 -0.09 -0.17
CA ALA A 754 -37.23 -0.81 0.63
C ALA A 754 -37.89 -1.54 1.82
N SER A 755 -37.43 -2.75 2.13
CA SER A 755 -37.54 -3.38 3.46
C SER A 755 -36.49 -4.51 3.58
N PRO A 756 -35.98 -4.79 4.80
CA PRO A 756 -34.61 -5.28 5.01
C PRO A 756 -34.52 -6.80 5.17
N LEU A 757 -33.43 -7.41 4.68
CA LEU A 757 -33.09 -8.82 4.89
C LEU A 757 -31.74 -8.97 5.61
N SER A 758 -31.82 -9.45 6.85
CA SER A 758 -30.93 -10.40 7.57
C SER A 758 -29.39 -10.32 7.39
N GLU A 759 -28.73 -9.73 8.38
CA GLU A 759 -27.28 -9.48 8.55
C GLU A 759 -26.41 -10.68 8.99
N ALA A 760 -26.55 -11.88 8.42
CA ALA A 760 -25.78 -13.06 8.90
C ALA A 760 -24.75 -13.65 7.90
N ALA A 761 -24.42 -12.95 6.81
CA ALA A 761 -23.41 -13.41 5.83
C ALA A 761 -22.43 -12.31 5.36
N SER A 762 -22.30 -11.21 6.11
CA SER A 762 -21.54 -10.03 5.73
C SER A 762 -20.12 -9.97 6.32
N CYS A 763 -19.33 -11.05 6.24
CA CYS A 763 -17.91 -11.01 6.64
C CYS A 763 -16.93 -10.66 5.50
N ILE A 764 -17.39 -10.19 4.34
CA ILE A 764 -16.51 -9.76 3.23
C ILE A 764 -16.70 -8.27 2.87
N SER A 765 -17.42 -7.50 3.69
CA SER A 765 -17.41 -6.03 3.62
C SER A 765 -16.58 -5.47 4.76
N LEU A 766 -15.25 -5.61 4.64
CA LEU A 766 -14.32 -4.86 5.49
C LEU A 766 -14.43 -3.39 5.09
N SER A 767 -15.28 -2.63 5.78
CA SER A 767 -15.57 -1.23 5.46
C SER A 767 -14.27 -0.45 5.28
N SER A 768 -14.01 0.01 4.06
CA SER A 768 -12.84 0.80 3.68
C SER A 768 -12.92 2.18 4.32
N THR A 769 -12.58 2.27 5.60
CA THR A 769 -12.48 3.57 6.29
C THR A 769 -11.18 4.23 5.84
N VAL A 770 -11.29 5.30 5.06
CA VAL A 770 -10.14 6.16 4.76
C VAL A 770 -9.58 6.74 6.06
N PHE A 771 -8.27 6.67 6.19
CA PHE A 771 -7.54 7.13 7.34
C PHE A 771 -7.37 8.65 7.33
N PHE A 772 -7.81 9.27 8.43
CA PHE A 772 -7.55 10.66 8.78
C PHE A 772 -6.63 10.68 9.98
N GLY A 773 -5.49 11.36 9.86
CA GLY A 773 -4.52 11.43 10.96
C GLY A 773 -5.08 12.15 12.20
N PRO A 774 -4.52 11.91 13.40
CA PRO A 774 -5.01 12.47 14.66
C PRO A 774 -5.12 14.00 14.67
N TRP A 775 -4.23 14.68 13.93
CA TRP A 775 -4.20 16.14 13.87
C TRP A 775 -5.06 16.72 12.74
N SER A 776 -5.66 15.90 11.90
CA SER A 776 -6.58 16.38 10.86
C SER A 776 -7.82 17.00 11.50
N SER A 777 -8.61 17.75 10.71
CA SER A 777 -9.90 18.27 11.17
C SER A 777 -10.82 17.20 11.79
N LEU A 778 -10.84 15.98 11.23
CA LEU A 778 -11.65 14.86 11.72
C LEU A 778 -11.01 14.18 12.94
N GLY A 779 -9.68 14.13 13.00
CA GLY A 779 -8.96 13.69 14.19
C GLY A 779 -9.21 14.62 15.39
N CYS A 780 -9.18 15.94 15.17
CA CYS A 780 -9.54 16.94 16.17
C CYS A 780 -11.01 16.83 16.58
N LEU A 781 -11.91 16.55 15.61
CA LEU A 781 -13.32 16.30 15.93
C LEU A 781 -13.50 15.07 16.82
N ARG A 782 -12.81 13.96 16.50
CA ARG A 782 -12.82 12.75 17.33
C ARG A 782 -12.36 13.06 18.76
N ASP A 783 -11.27 13.79 18.92
CA ASP A 783 -10.74 14.22 20.23
C ASP A 783 -11.77 15.02 21.03
N GLN A 784 -12.43 16.00 20.39
CA GLN A 784 -13.51 16.76 21.02
C GLN A 784 -14.72 15.91 21.42
N LEU A 785 -15.06 14.90 20.61
CA LEU A 785 -16.17 13.98 20.88
C LEU A 785 -15.83 12.96 21.97
N GLN A 786 -14.57 12.57 22.15
CA GLN A 786 -14.15 11.66 23.22
C GLN A 786 -14.48 12.23 24.61
N HIS A 787 -14.49 13.55 24.75
CA HIS A 787 -14.90 14.23 25.98
C HIS A 787 -16.43 14.37 26.14
N LYS A 788 -17.23 13.98 25.14
CA LYS A 788 -18.71 14.09 25.13
C LYS A 788 -19.37 12.73 24.87
N ALA A 789 -19.33 11.84 25.86
CA ALA A 789 -19.80 10.43 25.80
C ALA A 789 -21.26 10.21 25.33
N SER A 790 -22.11 11.24 25.29
CA SER A 790 -23.52 11.16 24.87
C SER A 790 -23.87 11.98 23.62
N TYR A 791 -22.89 12.44 22.84
CA TYR A 791 -23.15 13.28 21.67
C TYR A 791 -23.95 12.52 20.60
N LYS A 792 -25.10 13.09 20.19
CA LYS A 792 -25.90 12.59 19.07
C LYS A 792 -25.83 13.57 17.92
N LEU A 793 -25.65 13.04 16.72
CA LEU A 793 -25.64 13.83 15.50
C LEU A 793 -26.91 14.68 15.36
N PRO A 794 -26.83 15.89 14.78
CA PRO A 794 -28.02 16.67 14.47
C PRO A 794 -29.01 15.93 13.58
N SER A 795 -30.31 16.06 13.88
CA SER A 795 -31.37 15.49 13.05
C SER A 795 -31.33 16.04 11.63
N THR A 796 -30.91 17.30 11.45
CA THR A 796 -30.64 17.90 10.14
C THR A 796 -29.56 17.15 9.37
N VAL A 797 -28.47 16.78 10.05
CA VAL A 797 -27.38 15.97 9.49
C VAL A 797 -27.87 14.54 9.22
N CYS A 798 -28.61 13.91 10.13
CA CYS A 798 -29.25 12.61 9.92
C CYS A 798 -30.34 12.59 8.83
N THR A 799 -30.94 13.74 8.53
CA THR A 799 -31.92 13.92 7.44
C THR A 799 -31.21 14.20 6.12
N ALA A 800 -30.09 14.93 6.11
CA ALA A 800 -29.19 15.01 4.95
C ALA A 800 -28.67 13.62 4.55
N MET A 801 -28.38 12.76 5.53
CA MET A 801 -28.06 11.33 5.31
C MET A 801 -29.19 10.53 4.66
N ARG A 802 -30.46 10.87 4.92
CA ARG A 802 -31.64 10.13 4.44
C ARG A 802 -32.23 10.68 3.14
N ASN A 803 -32.13 11.98 2.93
CA ASN A 803 -32.56 12.69 1.73
C ASN A 803 -31.42 12.75 0.70
N THR A 804 -30.80 11.60 0.46
CA THR A 804 -29.87 11.40 -0.66
C THR A 804 -30.69 11.37 -1.95
N ILE A 805 -30.84 12.55 -2.57
CA ILE A 805 -31.39 12.63 -3.92
C ILE A 805 -30.39 11.90 -4.83
N PRO A 806 -30.81 10.95 -5.69
CA PRO A 806 -29.93 10.43 -6.72
C PRO A 806 -29.40 11.64 -7.49
N THR A 807 -28.08 11.85 -7.49
CA THR A 807 -27.50 12.79 -8.44
C THR A 807 -27.99 12.34 -9.81
N PHE A 808 -28.79 13.19 -10.45
CA PHE A 808 -28.96 13.10 -11.88
C PHE A 808 -27.54 13.22 -12.43
N SER A 809 -26.95 12.08 -12.79
CA SER A 809 -25.98 12.06 -13.87
C SER A 809 -26.73 12.77 -14.99
N PHE A 810 -26.38 14.02 -15.26
CA PHE A 810 -26.59 14.56 -16.58
C PHE A 810 -25.71 13.66 -17.47
N GLN A 811 -26.26 12.51 -17.88
CA GLN A 811 -25.81 11.83 -19.07
C GLN A 811 -25.87 12.93 -20.13
N SER A 812 -24.70 13.36 -20.55
CA SER A 812 -24.45 14.46 -21.45
C SER A 812 -25.15 14.18 -22.78
N LEU A 813 -26.43 14.53 -22.85
CA LEU A 813 -27.18 14.69 -24.09
C LEU A 813 -26.89 16.06 -24.73
N VAL A 814 -25.99 16.85 -24.13
CA VAL A 814 -25.49 18.09 -24.73
C VAL A 814 -24.17 17.78 -25.42
N SER A 815 -24.22 17.52 -26.72
CA SER A 815 -23.04 17.69 -27.57
C SER A 815 -22.71 19.18 -27.57
N PHE A 816 -21.79 19.63 -26.72
CA PHE A 816 -21.28 20.99 -26.83
C PHE A 816 -20.59 21.13 -28.20
N GLN A 817 -21.03 22.12 -28.99
CA GLN A 817 -20.23 22.62 -30.11
C GLN A 817 -18.89 23.12 -29.57
N SER A 818 -17.87 23.24 -30.43
CA SER A 818 -16.58 23.85 -30.04
C SER A 818 -16.82 25.19 -29.35
N LEU A 819 -16.35 25.33 -28.11
CA LEU A 819 -16.48 26.55 -27.31
C LEU A 819 -16.03 27.76 -28.16
N PRO A 820 -16.78 28.86 -28.27
CA PRO A 820 -16.33 30.03 -29.02
C PRO A 820 -15.09 30.67 -28.38
N GLU A 821 -14.14 31.14 -29.20
CA GLU A 821 -12.91 31.79 -28.72
C GLU A 821 -13.20 33.01 -27.83
N SER A 822 -14.28 33.74 -28.13
CA SER A 822 -14.75 34.89 -27.33
C SER A 822 -15.12 34.53 -25.88
N LEU A 823 -15.46 33.27 -25.61
CA LEU A 823 -15.75 32.76 -24.27
C LEU A 823 -14.53 32.04 -23.67
N ALA A 824 -13.70 31.38 -24.48
CA ALA A 824 -12.49 30.71 -24.01
C ALA A 824 -11.42 31.70 -23.52
N ALA A 825 -11.20 32.82 -24.23
CA ALA A 825 -10.15 33.77 -23.87
C ALA A 825 -10.34 34.41 -22.47
N PRO A 826 -11.55 34.87 -22.06
CA PRO A 826 -11.79 35.32 -20.68
C PRO A 826 -11.55 34.23 -19.63
N ILE A 827 -11.93 32.97 -19.90
CA ILE A 827 -11.71 31.84 -19.00
C ILE A 827 -10.20 31.55 -18.85
N PHE A 828 -9.44 31.59 -19.94
CA PHE A 828 -7.98 31.47 -19.93
C PHE A 828 -7.31 32.59 -19.12
N ASN A 829 -7.78 33.84 -19.28
CA ASN A 829 -7.29 34.97 -18.51
C ASN A 829 -7.58 34.77 -17.01
N LEU A 830 -8.78 34.33 -16.65
CA LEU A 830 -9.15 34.01 -15.27
C LEU A 830 -8.27 32.90 -14.69
N PHE A 831 -8.01 31.83 -15.45
CA PHE A 831 -7.06 30.78 -15.06
C PHE A 831 -5.65 31.34 -14.80
N SER A 832 -5.16 32.21 -15.70
CA SER A 832 -3.82 32.80 -15.61
C SER A 832 -3.65 33.64 -14.34
N ARG A 833 -4.58 34.57 -14.08
CA ARG A 833 -4.58 35.44 -12.87
C ARG A 833 -4.97 34.74 -11.57
N SER A 834 -5.41 33.48 -11.65
CA SER A 834 -5.84 32.69 -10.50
C SER A 834 -4.94 31.47 -10.31
N ILE A 835 -5.31 30.32 -10.87
CA ILE A 835 -4.59 29.06 -10.69
C ILE A 835 -3.13 29.18 -11.08
N ASN A 836 -2.80 29.73 -12.25
CA ASN A 836 -1.40 29.80 -12.68
C ASN A 836 -0.58 30.78 -11.84
N THR A 837 -1.21 31.66 -11.06
CA THR A 837 -0.52 32.57 -10.12
C THR A 837 -0.13 31.86 -8.82
N PHE A 838 -1.04 31.08 -8.22
CA PHE A 838 -0.78 30.37 -6.95
C PHE A 838 -0.17 28.97 -7.15
N PHE A 839 -0.44 28.35 -8.29
CA PHE A 839 0.06 27.05 -8.75
C PHE A 839 0.62 27.18 -10.17
N PRO A 840 1.78 27.82 -10.34
CA PRO A 840 2.36 28.05 -11.65
C PRO A 840 2.74 26.73 -12.34
N ILE A 841 2.12 26.49 -13.50
CA ILE A 841 2.31 25.29 -14.33
C ILE A 841 2.77 25.66 -15.74
N PHE A 842 2.42 26.87 -16.18
CA PHE A 842 2.77 27.40 -17.49
C PHE A 842 3.43 28.77 -17.37
N GLN A 843 4.35 29.06 -18.28
CA GLN A 843 4.78 30.43 -18.53
C GLN A 843 3.65 31.18 -19.25
N PRO A 844 3.48 32.51 -19.05
CA PRO A 844 2.40 33.28 -19.67
C PRO A 844 2.28 33.09 -21.19
N GLN A 845 3.43 33.09 -21.90
CA GLN A 845 3.49 32.90 -23.36
C GLN A 845 2.97 31.52 -23.80
N THR A 846 3.12 30.49 -22.96
CA THR A 846 2.66 29.13 -23.26
C THR A 846 1.13 29.05 -23.27
N LEU A 847 0.44 29.84 -22.44
CA LEU A 847 -1.03 29.84 -22.40
C LEU A 847 -1.62 30.36 -23.71
N ASP A 848 -1.03 31.44 -24.26
CA ASP A 848 -1.44 32.00 -25.56
C ASP A 848 -1.21 30.99 -26.68
N ILE A 849 -0.08 30.28 -26.65
CA ILE A 849 0.23 29.22 -27.62
C ILE A 849 -0.80 28.08 -27.56
N ILE A 850 -1.21 27.66 -26.36
CA ILE A 850 -2.22 26.59 -26.20
C ILE A 850 -3.58 27.04 -26.76
N LEU A 851 -3.99 28.27 -26.46
CA LEU A 851 -5.25 28.84 -26.95
C LEU A 851 -5.27 28.95 -28.49
N ILE A 852 -4.22 29.54 -29.07
CA ILE A 852 -4.08 29.72 -30.53
C ILE A 852 -4.02 28.35 -31.22
N ALA A 853 -3.24 27.40 -30.69
CA ALA A 853 -3.10 26.08 -31.29
C ALA A 853 -4.42 25.29 -31.35
N TYR A 854 -5.35 25.54 -30.40
CA TYR A 854 -6.66 24.88 -30.38
C TYR A 854 -7.60 25.41 -31.46
N TYR A 855 -7.69 26.74 -31.64
CA TYR A 855 -8.60 27.37 -32.61
C TYR A 855 -8.00 27.48 -34.02
N HIS A 856 -6.68 27.57 -34.12
CA HIS A 856 -5.93 27.76 -35.36
C HIS A 856 -4.87 26.67 -35.54
N PRO A 857 -5.27 25.39 -35.76
CA PRO A 857 -4.34 24.26 -35.86
C PRO A 857 -3.35 24.36 -37.02
N ASN A 858 -3.63 25.22 -38.02
CA ASN A 858 -2.75 25.46 -39.18
C ASN A 858 -1.71 26.58 -38.94
N ALA A 859 -1.84 27.37 -37.88
CA ALA A 859 -0.99 28.54 -37.61
C ALA A 859 0.29 28.19 -36.81
N THR A 860 0.28 27.05 -36.12
CA THR A 860 1.39 26.56 -35.29
C THR A 860 1.66 25.08 -35.62
N PRO A 861 2.92 24.60 -35.60
CA PRO A 861 3.18 23.16 -35.74
C PRO A 861 2.37 22.40 -34.68
N SER A 862 1.49 21.50 -35.12
CA SER A 862 0.55 20.81 -34.25
C SER A 862 1.29 19.98 -33.20
N ARG A 863 1.19 20.38 -31.92
CA ARG A 863 1.56 19.52 -30.80
C ARG A 863 0.31 18.71 -30.40
N PRO A 864 0.30 17.37 -30.47
CA PRO A 864 -0.89 16.54 -30.20
C PRO A 864 -1.47 16.69 -28.78
N HIS A 865 -0.75 17.36 -27.88
CA HIS A 865 -0.96 17.33 -26.43
C HIS A 865 -1.60 18.61 -25.88
N ASN A 866 -1.88 19.59 -26.75
CA ASN A 866 -2.50 20.85 -26.33
C ASN A 866 -4.00 20.69 -26.03
N THR A 867 -4.70 19.73 -26.63
CA THR A 867 -6.15 19.56 -26.42
C THR A 867 -6.53 19.14 -24.99
N PRO A 868 -5.89 18.13 -24.35
CA PRO A 868 -6.18 17.83 -22.96
C PRO A 868 -5.79 18.97 -22.01
N LEU A 869 -4.69 19.68 -22.29
CA LEU A 869 -4.27 20.85 -21.51
C LEU A 869 -5.30 21.99 -21.62
N PHE A 870 -5.77 22.28 -22.84
CA PHE A 870 -6.83 23.26 -23.10
C PHE A 870 -8.09 22.93 -22.31
N ASN A 871 -8.53 21.67 -22.37
CA ASN A 871 -9.72 21.20 -21.63
C ASN A 871 -9.55 21.38 -20.11
N LEU A 872 -8.39 21.07 -19.54
CA LEU A 872 -8.12 21.27 -18.11
C LEU A 872 -8.09 22.76 -17.72
N ILE A 873 -7.51 23.62 -18.56
CA ILE A 873 -7.48 25.08 -18.34
C ILE A 873 -8.90 25.64 -18.34
N ILE A 874 -9.72 25.27 -19.34
CA ILE A 874 -11.13 25.66 -19.40
C ILE A 874 -11.89 25.14 -18.18
N ALA A 875 -11.69 23.87 -17.80
CA ALA A 875 -12.36 23.27 -16.67
C ALA A 875 -12.06 24.03 -15.37
N LEU A 876 -10.80 24.37 -15.11
CA LEU A 876 -10.38 25.12 -13.93
C LEU A 876 -10.92 26.56 -13.92
N GLY A 877 -10.80 27.29 -15.03
CA GLY A 877 -11.31 28.66 -15.11
C GLY A 877 -12.83 28.71 -14.98
N ALA A 878 -13.55 27.79 -15.62
CA ALA A 878 -15.00 27.65 -15.48
C ALA A 878 -15.41 27.26 -14.05
N GLN A 879 -14.64 26.39 -13.37
CA GLN A 879 -14.90 25.99 -11.99
C GLN A 879 -14.68 27.12 -10.98
N ILE A 880 -13.73 28.03 -11.23
CA ILE A 880 -13.58 29.23 -10.41
C ILE A 880 -14.81 30.15 -10.57
N SER A 881 -15.28 30.35 -11.80
CA SER A 881 -16.40 31.24 -12.09
C SER A 881 -17.78 30.61 -11.84
N SER A 882 -17.87 29.29 -11.70
CA SER A 882 -19.15 28.59 -11.44
C SER A 882 -19.80 29.07 -10.14
N LYS A 883 -19.00 29.59 -9.19
CA LYS A 883 -19.47 30.16 -7.93
C LYS A 883 -20.34 31.40 -8.11
N THR A 884 -20.00 32.25 -9.08
CA THR A 884 -20.80 33.43 -9.44
C THR A 884 -21.82 33.12 -10.52
N THR A 885 -21.50 32.18 -11.40
CA THR A 885 -22.28 31.82 -12.60
C THR A 885 -22.51 30.30 -12.64
N PRO A 886 -23.54 29.78 -11.94
CA PRO A 886 -23.75 28.34 -11.77
C PRO A 886 -23.85 27.53 -13.08
N SER A 887 -24.26 28.16 -14.18
CA SER A 887 -24.33 27.52 -15.50
C SER A 887 -22.97 27.04 -16.03
N LEU A 888 -21.85 27.58 -15.54
CA LEU A 888 -20.50 27.16 -15.94
C LEU A 888 -20.05 25.86 -15.28
N PHE A 889 -20.73 25.37 -14.24
CA PHE A 889 -20.39 24.10 -13.59
C PHE A 889 -20.45 22.92 -14.57
N ALA A 890 -21.51 22.83 -15.38
CA ALA A 890 -21.65 21.78 -16.38
C ALA A 890 -20.57 21.85 -17.47
N LEU A 891 -20.11 23.07 -17.82
CA LEU A 891 -19.01 23.29 -18.74
C LEU A 891 -17.69 22.79 -18.13
N ALA A 892 -17.44 23.11 -16.86
CA ALA A 892 -16.25 22.67 -16.14
C ALA A 892 -16.15 21.13 -16.09
N GLU A 893 -17.22 20.47 -15.67
CA GLU A 893 -17.30 19.01 -15.58
C GLU A 893 -17.12 18.35 -16.95
N HIS A 894 -17.78 18.86 -17.99
CA HIS A 894 -17.65 18.31 -19.35
C HIS A 894 -16.22 18.35 -19.87
N HIS A 895 -15.55 19.50 -19.75
CA HIS A 895 -14.16 19.64 -20.20
C HIS A 895 -13.19 18.81 -19.34
N PHE A 896 -13.43 18.69 -18.03
CA PHE A 896 -12.63 17.83 -17.17
C PHE A 896 -12.74 16.35 -17.55
N GLN A 897 -13.96 15.84 -17.75
CA GLN A 897 -14.19 14.45 -18.20
C GLN A 897 -13.57 14.19 -19.58
N ASN A 898 -13.69 15.14 -20.50
CA ASN A 898 -13.03 15.06 -21.80
C ASN A 898 -11.49 14.96 -21.64
N ALA A 899 -10.88 15.74 -20.73
CA ALA A 899 -9.44 15.65 -20.49
C ALA A 899 -9.01 14.31 -19.87
N ILE A 900 -9.74 13.82 -18.86
CA ILE A 900 -9.43 12.54 -18.20
C ILE A 900 -9.60 11.34 -19.13
N SER A 901 -10.53 11.39 -20.09
CA SER A 901 -10.73 10.29 -21.05
C SER A 901 -9.45 9.90 -21.83
N PHE A 902 -8.51 10.84 -22.02
CA PHE A 902 -7.23 10.59 -22.69
C PHE A 902 -6.14 10.03 -21.77
N LEU A 903 -6.31 10.13 -20.44
CA LEU A 903 -5.29 9.80 -19.44
C LEU A 903 -4.90 8.30 -19.41
N PRO A 904 -5.83 7.34 -19.57
CA PRO A 904 -5.47 5.92 -19.61
C PRO A 904 -4.78 5.49 -20.90
N ILE A 905 -4.96 6.23 -22.01
CA ILE A 905 -4.63 5.77 -23.38
C ILE A 905 -3.36 6.43 -23.91
N THR A 906 -3.07 7.68 -23.50
CA THR A 906 -1.97 8.46 -24.10
C THR A 906 -0.72 8.47 -23.23
N CYS A 907 0.32 7.72 -23.64
CA CYS A 907 1.66 7.94 -23.10
C CYS A 907 2.75 7.59 -24.11
N ALA A 908 3.49 8.59 -24.61
CA ALA A 908 4.75 8.30 -25.28
C ALA A 908 5.84 8.11 -24.21
N HIS A 909 6.03 6.87 -23.77
CA HIS A 909 6.91 6.53 -22.64
C HIS A 909 8.34 7.06 -22.78
N ALA A 910 8.83 7.11 -24.01
CA ALA A 910 10.17 7.53 -24.41
C ALA A 910 10.40 9.05 -24.41
N SER A 911 9.35 9.84 -24.60
CA SER A 911 9.51 11.27 -24.87
C SER A 911 9.53 12.09 -23.58
N ARG A 912 10.64 12.80 -23.32
CA ARG A 912 10.73 13.71 -22.16
C ARG A 912 9.64 14.78 -22.22
N THR A 913 9.46 15.41 -23.38
CA THR A 913 8.46 16.47 -23.57
C THR A 913 7.05 15.96 -23.27
N GLU A 914 6.74 14.73 -23.65
CA GLU A 914 5.46 14.09 -23.34
C GLU A 914 5.25 13.81 -21.87
N ASN A 915 6.31 13.35 -21.19
CA ASN A 915 6.26 13.11 -19.76
C ASN A 915 6.18 14.43 -18.95
N VAL A 916 6.83 15.51 -19.41
CA VAL A 916 6.66 16.86 -18.82
C VAL A 916 5.23 17.36 -19.03
N SER A 917 4.67 17.20 -20.23
CA SER A 917 3.25 17.51 -20.49
C SER A 917 2.31 16.66 -19.64
N LEU A 918 2.62 15.38 -19.43
CA LEU A 918 1.86 14.50 -18.53
C LEU A 918 1.95 14.97 -17.07
N LEU A 919 3.10 15.44 -16.62
CA LEU A 919 3.26 16.05 -15.30
C LEU A 919 2.40 17.31 -15.17
N GLN A 920 2.43 18.22 -16.15
CA GLN A 920 1.57 19.42 -16.17
C GLN A 920 0.08 19.05 -16.13
N ARG A 921 -0.36 18.09 -16.95
CA ARG A 921 -1.74 17.56 -16.94
C ARG A 921 -2.12 17.01 -15.57
N THR A 922 -1.25 16.22 -14.96
CA THR A 922 -1.50 15.61 -13.65
C THR A 922 -1.59 16.65 -12.54
N LEU A 923 -0.72 17.68 -12.56
CA LEU A 923 -0.78 18.80 -11.62
C LEU A 923 -2.08 19.59 -11.77
N LEU A 924 -2.54 19.87 -13.00
CA LEU A 924 -3.84 20.50 -13.22
C LEU A 924 -5.02 19.65 -12.73
N ILE A 925 -4.96 18.33 -12.92
CA ILE A 925 -5.96 17.41 -12.35
C ILE A 925 -5.95 17.50 -10.83
N CYS A 926 -4.78 17.51 -10.18
CA CYS A 926 -4.66 17.68 -8.74
C CYS A 926 -5.31 19.00 -8.29
N VAL A 927 -5.02 20.12 -8.95
CA VAL A 927 -5.64 21.42 -8.64
C VAL A 927 -7.14 21.37 -8.85
N TYR A 928 -7.64 20.74 -9.92
CA TYR A 928 -9.08 20.62 -10.15
C TYR A 928 -9.74 19.83 -9.03
N THR A 929 -9.14 18.71 -8.59
CA THR A 929 -9.63 17.93 -7.45
C THR A 929 -9.53 18.65 -6.09
N LEU A 930 -8.71 19.71 -5.97
CA LEU A 930 -8.72 20.60 -4.80
C LEU A 930 -9.90 21.59 -4.82
N LEU A 931 -10.40 21.92 -6.01
CA LEU A 931 -11.58 22.77 -6.18
C LEU A 931 -12.88 21.96 -6.16
N GLU A 932 -12.86 20.78 -6.78
CA GLU A 932 -13.96 19.82 -6.92
C GLU A 932 -13.49 18.41 -6.49
N PRO A 933 -13.57 18.07 -5.19
CA PRO A 933 -13.09 16.81 -4.65
C PRO A 933 -13.90 15.59 -5.14
N ARG A 934 -15.11 15.78 -5.68
CA ARG A 934 -15.91 14.69 -6.30
C ARG A 934 -15.30 14.19 -7.60
N ALA A 935 -14.40 14.96 -8.21
CA ALA A 935 -13.87 14.69 -9.53
C ALA A 935 -12.80 13.58 -9.56
N GLY A 936 -12.16 13.28 -8.42
CA GLY A 936 -11.11 12.27 -8.39
C GLY A 936 -10.29 12.18 -7.12
N ASP A 937 -9.48 11.11 -7.03
CA ASP A 937 -8.53 10.91 -5.94
C ASP A 937 -7.30 11.81 -6.10
N VAL A 938 -7.30 12.98 -5.45
CA VAL A 938 -6.12 13.88 -5.45
C VAL A 938 -4.86 13.19 -4.92
N TRP A 939 -4.98 12.28 -3.95
CA TRP A 939 -3.85 11.62 -3.30
C TRP A 939 -3.12 10.65 -4.24
N ARG A 940 -3.86 9.91 -5.08
CA ARG A 940 -3.28 9.04 -6.10
C ARG A 940 -2.65 9.82 -7.26
N HIS A 941 -3.34 10.85 -7.78
CA HIS A 941 -2.79 11.70 -8.85
C HIS A 941 -1.52 12.42 -8.41
N LEU A 942 -1.52 12.98 -7.20
CA LEU A 942 -0.35 13.65 -6.64
C LEU A 942 0.82 12.69 -6.42
N GLY A 943 0.51 11.45 -6.05
CA GLY A 943 1.49 10.38 -5.97
C GLY A 943 2.14 9.98 -7.27
N PHE A 944 1.32 9.84 -8.30
CA PHE A 944 1.81 9.61 -9.64
C PHE A 944 2.68 10.79 -10.10
N ALA A 945 2.25 12.03 -9.85
CA ALA A 945 3.03 13.23 -10.18
C ALA A 945 4.41 13.25 -9.49
N ILE A 946 4.48 12.86 -8.20
CA ILE A 946 5.75 12.77 -7.45
C ILE A 946 6.68 11.73 -8.10
N ARG A 947 6.19 10.53 -8.41
CA ARG A 947 7.01 9.49 -9.03
C ARG A 947 7.41 9.83 -10.46
N LEU A 948 6.54 10.48 -11.24
CA LEU A 948 6.85 10.98 -12.57
C LEU A 948 7.88 12.11 -12.52
N PHE A 949 7.79 13.02 -11.54
CA PHE A 949 8.78 14.05 -11.30
C PHE A 949 10.15 13.44 -10.97
N LEU A 950 10.21 12.45 -10.08
CA LEU A 950 11.46 11.78 -9.74
C LEU A 950 12.06 11.08 -10.97
N ASP A 951 11.24 10.39 -11.77
CA ASP A 951 11.68 9.79 -13.04
C ASP A 951 12.20 10.84 -14.04
N LEU A 952 11.50 11.97 -14.16
CA LEU A 952 11.91 13.08 -15.01
C LEU A 952 13.15 13.81 -14.49
N SER A 953 13.40 13.81 -13.18
CA SER A 953 14.60 14.37 -12.57
C SER A 953 15.82 13.48 -12.88
N HIS A 954 15.62 12.16 -12.91
CA HIS A 954 16.67 11.21 -13.26
C HIS A 954 16.96 11.14 -14.77
N ARG A 955 16.01 11.51 -15.63
CA ARG A 955 16.20 11.63 -17.08
C ARG A 955 16.68 13.05 -17.41
N PRO A 956 17.78 13.27 -18.14
CA PRO A 956 18.22 14.63 -18.47
C PRO A 956 17.41 15.24 -19.62
N SER A 957 17.49 16.57 -19.73
CA SER A 957 17.06 17.31 -20.93
C SER A 957 18.26 17.59 -21.84
N MET A 958 18.05 17.57 -23.16
CA MET A 958 19.02 18.02 -24.17
C MET A 958 19.05 19.55 -24.33
N GLU A 959 18.07 20.26 -23.76
CA GLU A 959 17.87 21.72 -23.82
C GLU A 959 18.06 22.27 -22.40
N GLU A 960 19.33 22.41 -21.97
CA GLU A 960 19.73 22.55 -20.56
C GLU A 960 19.19 23.82 -19.85
N ASP A 961 19.02 24.94 -20.55
CA ASP A 961 18.66 26.23 -19.94
C ASP A 961 17.16 26.57 -20.00
N GLU A 962 16.44 26.20 -21.07
CA GLU A 962 15.00 26.53 -21.24
C GLU A 962 14.10 25.63 -20.39
N ASP A 963 14.47 24.35 -20.19
CA ASP A 963 13.69 23.38 -19.41
C ASP A 963 13.87 23.52 -17.89
N HIS A 964 14.97 24.12 -17.43
CA HIS A 964 15.33 24.18 -16.02
C HIS A 964 14.35 25.05 -15.22
N GLY A 965 14.08 26.28 -15.68
CA GLY A 965 13.13 27.19 -15.03
C GLY A 965 11.71 26.60 -14.98
N LEU A 966 11.28 25.94 -16.06
CA LEU A 966 9.99 25.24 -16.10
C LEU A 966 9.95 24.12 -15.05
N PHE A 967 10.98 23.29 -14.97
CA PHE A 967 11.00 22.16 -14.04
C PHE A 967 11.07 22.61 -12.58
N CYS A 968 11.83 23.65 -12.24
CA CYS A 968 11.82 24.29 -10.92
C CYS A 968 10.42 24.78 -10.55
N MET A 969 9.75 25.48 -11.48
CA MET A 969 8.39 25.97 -11.28
C MET A 969 7.40 24.81 -11.04
N LEU A 970 7.44 23.75 -11.84
CA LEU A 970 6.59 22.56 -11.64
C LEU A 970 6.88 21.88 -10.30
N THR A 971 8.15 21.83 -9.87
CA THR A 971 8.56 21.23 -8.60
C THR A 971 8.06 22.03 -7.40
N ARG A 972 8.13 23.37 -7.45
CA ARG A 972 7.54 24.25 -6.42
C ARG A 972 6.02 24.05 -6.30
N THR A 973 5.33 23.95 -7.44
CA THR A 973 3.89 23.67 -7.49
C THR A 973 3.58 22.30 -6.90
N LEU A 974 4.32 21.26 -7.29
CA LEU A 974 4.19 19.91 -6.74
C LEU A 974 4.36 19.89 -5.21
N TYR A 975 5.38 20.56 -4.69
CA TYR A 975 5.64 20.64 -3.26
C TYR A 975 4.53 21.38 -2.51
N THR A 976 4.01 22.46 -3.09
CA THR A 976 2.90 23.25 -2.52
C THR A 976 1.63 22.39 -2.42
N LEU A 977 1.29 21.64 -3.48
CA LEU A 977 0.17 20.71 -3.48
C LEU A 977 0.33 19.58 -2.45
N GLU A 978 1.50 18.94 -2.38
CA GLU A 978 1.79 17.89 -1.38
C GLU A 978 1.68 18.44 0.05
N SER A 979 2.16 19.67 0.31
CA SER A 979 2.00 20.37 1.59
C SER A 979 0.53 20.55 1.95
N HIS A 980 -0.29 21.04 1.03
CA HIS A 980 -1.71 21.29 1.29
C HIS A 980 -2.46 20.01 1.62
N VAL A 981 -2.29 18.96 0.80
CA VAL A 981 -3.01 17.70 0.94
C VAL A 981 -2.53 16.89 2.16
N SER A 982 -1.22 16.77 2.36
CA SER A 982 -0.64 15.98 3.46
C SER A 982 -1.02 16.55 4.82
N ILE A 983 -0.98 17.87 4.98
CA ILE A 983 -1.34 18.53 6.25
C ILE A 983 -2.84 18.42 6.50
N ALA A 984 -3.69 18.64 5.50
CA ALA A 984 -5.14 18.58 5.66
C ALA A 984 -5.62 17.21 6.15
N PHE A 985 -5.02 16.13 5.65
CA PHE A 985 -5.31 14.76 6.10
C PHE A 985 -4.45 14.27 7.26
N SER A 986 -3.50 15.09 7.73
CA SER A 986 -2.50 14.71 8.73
C SER A 986 -1.75 13.42 8.36
N ARG A 987 -1.33 13.31 7.09
CA ARG A 987 -0.57 12.18 6.55
C ARG A 987 0.90 12.55 6.35
N PRO A 988 1.82 11.57 6.36
CA PRO A 988 3.21 11.81 6.00
C PRO A 988 3.32 12.14 4.50
N SER A 989 4.19 13.11 4.18
CA SER A 989 4.60 13.37 2.79
C SER A 989 5.38 12.19 2.25
N LEU A 990 5.12 11.81 1.00
CA LEU A 990 5.91 10.81 0.29
C LEU A 990 6.87 11.46 -0.72
N LEU A 991 6.96 12.80 -0.71
CA LEU A 991 7.94 13.59 -1.46
C LEU A 991 9.19 13.80 -0.62
N VAL A 992 10.27 13.08 -0.98
CA VAL A 992 11.60 13.22 -0.37
C VAL A 992 12.52 13.93 -1.37
N ILE A 993 13.04 15.10 -0.99
CA ILE A 993 13.99 15.89 -1.78
C ILE A 993 15.24 16.20 -0.96
N GLY A 994 16.42 16.15 -1.59
CA GLY A 994 17.71 16.45 -0.96
C GLY A 994 17.96 17.95 -0.76
N ASP A 995 18.99 18.31 0.02
CA ASP A 995 19.29 19.70 0.39
C ASP A 995 19.72 20.57 -0.79
N ASP A 996 20.45 20.02 -1.75
CA ASP A 996 20.89 20.73 -2.95
C ASP A 996 19.69 21.19 -3.79
N LEU A 997 18.72 20.30 -4.03
CA LEU A 997 17.49 20.62 -4.73
C LEU A 997 16.67 21.67 -3.98
N ARG A 998 16.61 21.59 -2.64
CA ARG A 998 15.94 22.62 -1.84
C ARG A 998 16.55 24.01 -2.04
N ARG A 999 17.88 24.10 -2.16
CA ARG A 999 18.59 25.35 -2.43
C ARG A 999 18.29 25.87 -3.83
N GLU A 1000 18.34 24.99 -4.82
CA GLU A 1000 18.06 25.30 -6.22
C GLU A 1000 16.65 25.87 -6.43
N LEU A 1001 15.65 25.30 -5.73
CA LEU A 1001 14.27 25.76 -5.80
C LEU A 1001 14.05 27.16 -5.21
N VAL A 1002 15.01 27.73 -4.47
CA VAL A 1002 14.93 29.11 -3.96
C VAL A 1002 15.69 30.10 -4.86
N GLU A 1003 16.46 29.62 -5.83
CA GLU A 1003 17.13 30.48 -6.81
C GLU A 1003 16.10 31.17 -7.72
N LYS A 1004 16.23 32.48 -7.92
CA LYS A 1004 15.37 33.24 -8.84
C LYS A 1004 15.73 32.87 -10.27
N SER A 1005 14.72 32.46 -11.04
CA SER A 1005 14.87 32.19 -12.47
C SER A 1005 14.62 33.45 -13.32
N GLY A 1006 13.85 34.40 -12.77
CA GLY A 1006 13.64 35.74 -13.33
C GLY A 1006 13.17 36.74 -12.28
N ASN A 1007 12.84 37.96 -12.72
CA ASN A 1007 12.35 39.05 -11.86
C ASN A 1007 10.83 39.27 -11.98
N SER A 1008 10.05 38.22 -12.31
CA SER A 1008 8.60 38.34 -12.38
C SER A 1008 7.97 38.18 -11.01
N LEU A 1009 6.87 38.90 -10.76
CA LEU A 1009 6.09 38.72 -9.54
C LEU A 1009 5.62 37.27 -9.36
N GLN A 1010 5.24 36.61 -10.45
CA GLN A 1010 4.80 35.21 -10.40
C GLN A 1010 5.91 34.27 -9.89
N ASP A 1011 7.18 34.52 -10.24
CA ASP A 1011 8.33 33.76 -9.71
C ASP A 1011 8.52 34.03 -8.21
N GLU A 1012 8.36 35.29 -7.76
CA GLU A 1012 8.45 35.63 -6.32
C GLU A 1012 7.32 35.02 -5.49
N ILE A 1013 6.09 35.00 -6.01
CA ILE A 1013 4.95 34.31 -5.39
C ILE A 1013 5.24 32.81 -5.33
N SER A 1014 5.70 32.20 -6.44
CA SER A 1014 6.03 30.77 -6.50
C SER A 1014 7.09 30.37 -5.46
N ILE A 1015 8.19 31.12 -5.38
CA ILE A 1015 9.27 30.87 -4.43
C ILE A 1015 8.78 31.01 -2.99
N SER A 1016 8.02 32.06 -2.70
CA SER A 1016 7.49 32.32 -1.35
C SER A 1016 6.48 31.25 -0.92
N SER A 1017 5.60 30.80 -1.83
CA SER A 1017 4.66 29.70 -1.63
C SER A 1017 5.36 28.39 -1.34
N TYR A 1018 6.42 28.08 -2.09
CA TYR A 1018 7.26 26.93 -1.82
C TYR A 1018 7.93 27.01 -0.44
N GLN A 1019 8.52 28.16 -0.07
CA GLN A 1019 9.21 28.33 1.21
C GLN A 1019 8.29 28.11 2.42
N VAL A 1020 7.09 28.69 2.42
CA VAL A 1020 6.14 28.48 3.54
C VAL A 1020 5.59 27.06 3.54
N SER A 1021 5.41 26.45 2.37
CA SER A 1021 4.99 25.06 2.25
C SER A 1021 6.04 24.08 2.78
N LEU A 1022 7.32 24.34 2.50
CA LEU A 1022 8.48 23.62 3.05
C LEU A 1022 8.52 23.73 4.57
N LEU A 1023 8.41 24.94 5.11
CA LEU A 1023 8.42 25.17 6.55
C LEU A 1023 7.26 24.45 7.24
N LYS A 1024 6.03 24.58 6.73
CA LYS A 1024 4.86 23.87 7.25
C LYS A 1024 5.05 22.35 7.21
N MET A 1025 5.60 21.82 6.12
CA MET A 1025 5.86 20.39 5.98
C MET A 1025 6.89 19.88 6.99
N GLN A 1026 7.97 20.65 7.25
CA GLN A 1026 8.97 20.30 8.27
C GLN A 1026 8.37 20.25 9.67
N ILE A 1027 7.53 21.23 10.02
CA ILE A 1027 6.79 21.24 11.29
C ILE A 1027 5.84 20.03 11.36
N HIS A 1028 5.10 19.76 10.28
CA HIS A 1028 4.18 18.63 10.18
C HIS A 1028 4.87 17.27 10.34
N CYS A 1029 6.01 17.05 9.67
CA CYS A 1029 6.79 15.83 9.85
C CYS A 1029 7.25 15.66 11.30
N THR A 1030 7.63 16.75 11.99
CA THR A 1030 8.01 16.72 13.41
C THR A 1030 6.84 16.33 14.31
N ILE A 1031 5.62 16.81 14.01
CA ILE A 1031 4.39 16.42 14.71
C ILE A 1031 4.17 14.91 14.60
N LEU A 1032 4.23 14.37 13.38
CA LEU A 1032 4.01 12.95 13.13
C LEU A 1032 5.07 12.05 13.80
N SER A 1033 6.34 12.45 13.79
CA SER A 1033 7.42 11.66 14.39
C SER A 1033 7.34 11.60 15.93
N ARG A 1034 6.69 12.57 16.59
CA ARG A 1034 6.55 12.62 18.06
C ARG A 1034 5.53 11.62 18.60
N GLU A 1035 4.48 11.27 17.85
CA GLU A 1035 3.45 10.30 18.28
C GLU A 1035 4.04 8.94 18.69
N ARG A 1036 5.21 8.59 18.15
CA ARG A 1036 5.96 7.37 18.48
C ARG A 1036 6.48 7.31 19.92
N ASN A 1037 6.72 8.46 20.57
CA ASN A 1037 7.44 8.57 21.85
C ASN A 1037 6.53 8.95 23.05
N THR A 1038 5.31 8.44 23.09
CA THR A 1038 4.29 8.80 24.10
C THR A 1038 4.52 8.25 25.52
N SER A 1039 5.67 7.62 25.82
CA SER A 1039 5.91 7.04 27.15
C SER A 1039 6.43 8.02 28.20
N VAL A 1040 7.00 9.19 27.86
CA VAL A 1040 7.40 10.20 28.87
C VAL A 1040 7.34 11.62 28.30
N ILE A 1041 6.40 12.44 28.77
CA ILE A 1041 6.41 13.90 28.54
C ILE A 1041 7.49 14.49 29.46
N HIS A 1042 8.75 14.43 29.04
CA HIS A 1042 9.73 15.37 29.54
C HIS A 1042 9.81 16.53 28.55
N GLU A 1043 9.55 17.74 29.05
CA GLU A 1043 9.88 18.98 28.37
C GLU A 1043 11.37 18.99 28.08
N THR A 1044 11.76 18.63 26.86
CA THR A 1044 13.15 18.67 26.45
C THR A 1044 13.44 20.07 25.91
N GLN A 1045 14.34 20.80 26.57
CA GLN A 1045 14.85 22.09 26.11
C GLN A 1045 15.16 22.15 24.58
N PRO A 1046 15.70 21.09 23.94
CA PRO A 1046 15.86 21.02 22.48
C PRO A 1046 14.59 21.21 21.65
N LEU A 1047 13.43 20.70 22.08
CA LEU A 1047 12.17 20.85 21.33
C LEU A 1047 11.71 22.31 21.33
N ARG A 1048 11.88 22.99 22.47
CA ARG A 1048 11.58 24.40 22.59
C ARG A 1048 12.48 25.24 21.67
N GLU A 1049 13.78 25.00 21.68
CA GLU A 1049 14.75 25.69 20.80
C GLU A 1049 14.42 25.48 19.31
N MET A 1050 14.04 24.25 18.94
CA MET A 1050 13.57 23.93 17.58
C MET A 1050 12.28 24.70 17.22
N CYS A 1051 11.27 24.72 18.09
CA CYS A 1051 10.03 25.45 17.85
C CYS A 1051 10.26 26.97 17.76
N GLU A 1052 11.17 27.51 18.57
CA GLU A 1052 11.61 28.91 18.49
C GLU A 1052 12.28 29.20 17.15
N THR A 1053 13.09 28.27 16.62
CA THR A 1053 13.71 28.37 15.28
C THR A 1053 12.66 28.36 14.17
N TYR A 1054 11.67 27.46 14.23
CA TYR A 1054 10.56 27.45 13.28
C TYR A 1054 9.77 28.75 13.31
N ARG A 1055 9.48 29.28 14.49
CA ARG A 1055 8.79 30.56 14.65
C ARG A 1055 9.58 31.71 14.02
N GLN A 1056 10.89 31.81 14.32
CA GLN A 1056 11.75 32.85 13.74
C GLN A 1056 11.77 32.80 12.21
N SER A 1057 11.83 31.59 11.64
CA SER A 1057 11.79 31.39 10.19
C SER A 1057 10.43 31.79 9.59
N LEU A 1058 9.34 31.48 10.27
CA LEU A 1058 7.99 31.85 9.85
C LEU A 1058 7.76 33.37 9.93
N ASP A 1059 8.20 34.01 11.01
CA ASP A 1059 8.14 35.47 11.19
C ASP A 1059 8.97 36.19 10.13
N SER A 1060 10.19 35.70 9.86
CA SER A 1060 11.06 36.24 8.80
C SER A 1060 10.46 36.07 7.41
N TRP A 1061 9.84 34.92 7.12
CA TRP A 1061 9.11 34.71 5.88
C TRP A 1061 7.94 35.69 5.75
N PHE A 1062 7.13 35.84 6.79
CA PHE A 1062 5.95 36.71 6.72
C PHE A 1062 6.31 38.19 6.62
N ALA A 1063 7.39 38.62 7.28
CA ALA A 1063 7.92 39.98 7.12
C ALA A 1063 8.30 40.27 5.65
N ARG A 1064 9.07 39.36 5.01
CA ARG A 1064 9.41 39.47 3.58
C ARG A 1064 8.17 39.43 2.69
N TRP A 1065 7.20 38.57 3.01
CA TRP A 1065 5.94 38.50 2.26
C TRP A 1065 5.15 39.81 2.32
N ARG A 1066 5.12 40.49 3.47
CA ARG A 1066 4.46 41.81 3.61
C ARG A 1066 5.11 42.87 2.73
N GLU A 1067 6.44 42.87 2.61
CA GLU A 1067 7.16 43.78 1.72
C GLU A 1067 6.77 43.58 0.25
N ILE A 1068 6.68 42.32 -0.19
CA ILE A 1068 6.24 41.95 -1.55
C ILE A 1068 4.77 42.31 -1.77
N SER A 1069 3.91 42.08 -0.77
CA SER A 1069 2.46 42.29 -0.85
C SER A 1069 2.05 43.77 -0.86
N HIS A 1070 2.85 44.66 -0.27
CA HIS A 1070 2.54 46.09 -0.12
C HIS A 1070 2.47 46.84 -1.46
N VAL A 1071 3.00 46.23 -2.52
CA VAL A 1071 3.03 46.77 -3.89
C VAL A 1071 1.90 46.19 -4.76
N LEU A 1072 1.18 45.13 -4.31
CA LEU A 1072 0.55 44.17 -5.24
C LEU A 1072 -0.82 43.58 -4.82
N GLN A 1073 -1.63 44.31 -4.04
CA GLN A 1073 -3.05 44.02 -3.68
C GLN A 1073 -3.28 43.37 -2.30
N GLU A 1074 -4.35 43.79 -1.62
CA GLU A 1074 -4.81 43.36 -0.27
C GLU A 1074 -5.05 41.83 -0.15
N THR A 1075 -5.37 41.19 -1.27
CA THR A 1075 -5.61 39.74 -1.40
C THR A 1075 -4.37 38.92 -1.09
N LEU A 1076 -3.19 39.34 -1.59
CA LEU A 1076 -1.93 38.63 -1.36
C LEU A 1076 -1.53 38.70 0.11
N LEU A 1077 -1.78 39.83 0.77
CA LEU A 1077 -1.53 39.96 2.21
C LEU A 1077 -2.43 39.02 3.02
N SER A 1078 -3.72 38.93 2.66
CA SER A 1078 -4.68 38.00 3.28
C SER A 1078 -4.26 36.54 3.08
N TRP A 1079 -3.79 36.18 1.89
CA TRP A 1079 -3.26 34.85 1.60
C TRP A 1079 -2.04 34.52 2.47
N GLY A 1080 -1.06 35.43 2.55
CA GLY A 1080 0.12 35.23 3.40
C GLY A 1080 -0.25 35.13 4.88
N SER A 1081 -1.23 35.93 5.33
CA SER A 1081 -1.77 35.87 6.69
C SER A 1081 -2.38 34.51 7.01
N LEU A 1082 -3.17 33.93 6.09
CA LEU A 1082 -3.74 32.59 6.25
C LEU A 1082 -2.64 31.54 6.46
N HIS A 1083 -1.60 31.56 5.62
CA HIS A 1083 -0.48 30.62 5.71
C HIS A 1083 0.38 30.82 6.96
N TYR A 1084 0.58 32.06 7.40
CA TYR A 1084 1.25 32.40 8.65
C TYR A 1084 0.53 31.79 9.86
N HIS A 1085 -0.78 32.04 9.99
CA HIS A 1085 -1.56 31.50 11.11
C HIS A 1085 -1.67 29.97 11.06
N HIS A 1086 -1.70 29.37 9.86
CA HIS A 1086 -1.60 27.92 9.72
C HIS A 1086 -0.26 27.39 10.24
N GLY A 1087 0.87 28.02 9.87
CA GLY A 1087 2.19 27.67 10.41
C GLY A 1087 2.25 27.78 11.94
N MET A 1088 1.70 28.85 12.51
CA MET A 1088 1.59 29.03 13.96
C MET A 1088 0.70 27.95 14.63
N SER A 1089 -0.41 27.57 14.00
CA SER A 1089 -1.26 26.46 14.43
C SER A 1089 -0.51 25.12 14.48
N LEU A 1090 0.42 24.88 13.56
CA LEU A 1090 1.24 23.67 13.57
C LEU A 1090 2.31 23.72 14.67
N ILE A 1091 3.00 24.85 14.84
CA ILE A 1091 4.02 25.02 15.88
C ILE A 1091 3.41 24.83 17.28
N THR A 1092 2.20 25.34 17.50
CA THR A 1092 1.49 25.27 18.79
C THR A 1092 1.04 23.86 19.17
N ILE A 1093 0.90 22.93 18.21
CA ILE A 1093 0.73 21.50 18.49
C ILE A 1093 1.96 20.95 19.21
N LEU A 1094 3.16 21.37 18.80
CA LEU A 1094 4.42 20.90 19.36
C LEU A 1094 4.72 21.56 20.70
N TRP A 1095 4.58 22.89 20.76
CA TRP A 1095 4.98 23.68 21.92
C TRP A 1095 4.15 24.97 22.05
N PRO A 1096 3.68 25.34 23.27
CA PRO A 1096 3.01 26.62 23.50
C PRO A 1096 3.94 27.79 23.15
N THR A 1097 3.51 28.68 22.26
CA THR A 1097 4.33 29.81 21.79
C THR A 1097 3.62 31.15 21.98
N PRO A 1098 4.35 32.25 22.27
CA PRO A 1098 3.75 33.58 22.39
C PRO A 1098 3.08 34.00 21.07
N GLY A 1099 1.83 34.48 21.17
CA GLY A 1099 0.98 34.79 19.99
C GLY A 1099 0.40 33.55 19.30
N GLY A 1100 0.63 32.36 19.86
CA GLY A 1100 0.09 31.10 19.40
C GLY A 1100 -1.13 30.63 20.20
N ASP A 1101 -1.86 31.54 20.85
CA ASP A 1101 -3.10 31.16 21.51
C ASP A 1101 -4.13 30.72 20.44
N PRO A 1102 -4.80 29.56 20.62
CA PRO A 1102 -5.80 29.03 19.69
C PRO A 1102 -6.90 30.02 19.29
N SER A 1103 -7.31 30.92 20.18
CA SER A 1103 -8.29 31.98 19.89
C SER A 1103 -7.77 32.97 18.84
N THR A 1104 -6.58 33.54 19.05
CA THR A 1104 -5.93 34.46 18.11
C THR A 1104 -5.66 33.78 16.77
N ILE A 1105 -5.20 32.52 16.78
CA ILE A 1105 -5.01 31.74 15.55
C ILE A 1105 -6.34 31.56 14.81
N CYS A 1106 -7.39 31.16 15.53
CA CYS A 1106 -8.74 30.99 14.98
C CYS A 1106 -9.26 32.31 14.38
N GLY A 1107 -9.10 33.44 15.08
CA GLY A 1107 -9.48 34.76 14.60
C GLY A 1107 -8.68 35.18 13.36
N GLY A 1108 -7.37 34.96 13.36
CA GLY A 1108 -6.48 35.26 12.24
C GLY A 1108 -6.79 34.46 10.97
N VAL A 1109 -6.96 33.14 11.09
CA VAL A 1109 -7.40 32.26 9.99
C VAL A 1109 -8.78 32.66 9.48
N SER A 1110 -9.72 32.92 10.38
CA SER A 1110 -11.10 33.25 10.00
C SER A 1110 -11.19 34.59 9.28
N ASN A 1111 -10.49 35.62 9.77
CA ASN A 1111 -10.48 36.93 9.13
C ASN A 1111 -9.81 36.86 7.75
N ALA A 1112 -8.64 36.25 7.65
CA ALA A 1112 -7.94 36.07 6.38
C ALA A 1112 -8.80 35.27 5.38
N GLY A 1113 -9.38 34.15 5.81
CA GLY A 1113 -10.26 33.32 4.98
C GLY A 1113 -11.51 34.07 4.49
N LEU A 1114 -12.17 34.85 5.36
CA LEU A 1114 -13.32 35.67 4.97
C LEU A 1114 -12.98 36.69 3.89
N GLN A 1115 -11.83 37.37 4.01
CA GLN A 1115 -11.38 38.32 2.99
C GLN A 1115 -11.11 37.63 1.66
N LEU A 1116 -10.46 36.47 1.67
CA LEU A 1116 -10.16 35.68 0.48
C LEU A 1116 -11.43 35.16 -0.22
N VAL A 1117 -12.40 34.66 0.54
CA VAL A 1117 -13.69 34.19 -0.02
C VAL A 1117 -14.47 35.35 -0.63
N ARG A 1118 -14.57 36.49 0.07
CA ARG A 1118 -15.24 37.70 -0.44
C ARG A 1118 -14.55 38.21 -1.70
N HIS A 1119 -13.23 38.26 -1.70
CA HIS A 1119 -12.44 38.64 -2.86
C HIS A 1119 -12.74 37.71 -4.05
N GLN A 1120 -12.72 36.39 -3.84
CA GLN A 1120 -13.04 35.44 -4.91
C GLN A 1120 -14.46 35.69 -5.46
N GLN A 1121 -15.46 35.91 -4.61
CA GLN A 1121 -16.84 36.16 -5.04
C GLN A 1121 -16.98 37.44 -5.87
N LEU A 1122 -16.18 38.48 -5.59
CA LEU A 1122 -16.22 39.75 -6.31
C LEU A 1122 -15.51 39.69 -7.67
N PHE A 1123 -14.41 38.94 -7.77
CA PHE A 1123 -13.51 39.01 -8.93
C PHE A 1123 -13.46 37.72 -9.77
N ALA A 1124 -14.21 36.68 -9.41
CA ALA A 1124 -14.31 35.44 -10.20
C ALA A 1124 -15.30 35.52 -11.37
N SER A 1125 -15.96 36.66 -11.63
CA SER A 1125 -16.86 36.83 -12.78
C SER A 1125 -16.09 37.00 -14.09
N LEU A 1126 -16.60 36.40 -15.17
CA LEU A 1126 -16.01 36.55 -16.52
C LEU A 1126 -16.16 37.97 -17.09
N ALA A 1127 -17.20 38.69 -16.66
CA ALA A 1127 -17.40 40.10 -16.96
C ALA A 1127 -17.05 40.91 -15.70
N CYS A 1128 -15.85 41.51 -15.67
CA CYS A 1128 -15.53 42.51 -14.65
C CYS A 1128 -16.20 43.84 -15.06
N GLU A 1129 -17.51 43.98 -14.88
CA GLU A 1129 -18.18 45.29 -14.97
C GLU A 1129 -17.85 46.09 -13.70
N GLY A 1130 -16.93 47.05 -13.81
CA GLY A 1130 -16.60 47.98 -12.72
C GLY A 1130 -15.13 48.13 -12.35
N ALA A 1131 -14.20 47.43 -13.02
CA ALA A 1131 -12.79 47.76 -12.88
C ALA A 1131 -12.55 49.17 -13.49
N PRO A 1132 -11.97 50.13 -12.74
CA PRO A 1132 -11.60 51.42 -13.32
C PRO A 1132 -10.70 51.15 -14.52
N SER A 1133 -11.05 51.75 -15.66
CA SER A 1133 -10.36 51.59 -16.94
C SER A 1133 -8.86 51.84 -16.78
N GLY A 1134 -8.08 50.76 -16.66
CA GLY A 1134 -6.63 50.79 -16.41
C GLY A 1134 -6.04 49.54 -15.72
N GLU A 1135 -6.81 48.75 -14.96
CA GLU A 1135 -6.26 47.61 -14.20
C GLU A 1135 -6.70 46.25 -14.75
N GLY A 1136 -5.90 45.69 -15.66
CA GLY A 1136 -6.05 44.31 -16.16
C GLY A 1136 -5.52 43.22 -15.21
N ASP A 1137 -4.96 43.59 -14.04
CA ASP A 1137 -4.01 42.76 -13.26
C ASP A 1137 -4.50 42.30 -11.86
N VAL A 1138 -5.82 42.27 -11.59
CA VAL A 1138 -6.33 41.79 -10.29
C VAL A 1138 -6.15 40.28 -10.15
N VAL A 1139 -5.37 39.84 -9.15
CA VAL A 1139 -5.10 38.42 -8.85
C VAL A 1139 -6.29 37.79 -8.13
N VAL A 1140 -6.76 36.62 -8.57
CA VAL A 1140 -7.95 35.96 -8.00
C VAL A 1140 -7.57 34.73 -7.20
N PHE A 1141 -7.78 34.76 -5.88
CA PHE A 1141 -7.47 33.61 -5.02
C PHE A 1141 -8.38 32.40 -5.28
N PRO A 1142 -7.82 31.19 -5.52
CA PRO A 1142 -8.61 29.96 -5.63
C PRO A 1142 -8.94 29.37 -4.25
N CYS A 1143 -10.20 29.45 -3.80
CA CYS A 1143 -10.58 28.78 -2.55
C CYS A 1143 -10.67 27.25 -2.73
N GLU A 1144 -9.71 26.53 -2.16
CA GLU A 1144 -9.59 25.06 -2.12
C GLU A 1144 -10.35 24.44 -0.93
N TRP A 1145 -10.64 23.13 -0.98
CA TRP A 1145 -11.25 22.41 0.15
C TRP A 1145 -10.32 22.30 1.37
N THR A 1146 -9.00 22.36 1.19
CA THR A 1146 -8.00 22.26 2.27
C THR A 1146 -8.11 23.42 3.27
N MET A 1147 -8.49 24.61 2.80
CA MET A 1147 -8.80 25.77 3.65
C MET A 1147 -9.97 25.48 4.59
N ALA A 1148 -10.96 24.77 4.10
CA ALA A 1148 -12.15 24.36 4.85
C ALA A 1148 -11.78 23.44 6.03
N HIS A 1149 -10.88 22.47 5.80
CA HIS A 1149 -10.34 21.61 6.86
C HIS A 1149 -9.50 22.40 7.87
N LEU A 1150 -8.68 23.35 7.41
CA LEU A 1150 -7.91 24.23 8.29
C LEU A 1150 -8.82 25.03 9.23
N VAL A 1151 -9.85 25.68 8.69
CA VAL A 1151 -10.80 26.49 9.48
C VAL A 1151 -11.48 25.63 10.54
N LEU A 1152 -11.98 24.44 10.16
CA LEU A 1152 -12.59 23.53 11.11
C LEU A 1152 -11.61 23.08 12.20
N GLN A 1153 -10.38 22.72 11.81
CA GLN A 1153 -9.34 22.28 12.73
C GLN A 1153 -8.99 23.35 13.78
N VAL A 1154 -8.74 24.60 13.35
CA VAL A 1154 -8.40 25.69 14.30
C VAL A 1154 -9.58 26.07 15.18
N GLY A 1155 -10.81 26.04 14.63
CA GLY A 1155 -12.03 26.29 15.40
C GLY A 1155 -12.23 25.26 16.51
N LEU A 1156 -12.10 23.97 16.20
CA LEU A 1156 -12.26 22.88 17.19
C LEU A 1156 -11.20 22.97 18.30
N ARG A 1157 -9.98 23.39 17.98
CA ARG A 1157 -8.92 23.59 18.99
C ARG A 1157 -9.17 24.79 19.89
N ALA A 1158 -9.64 25.90 19.32
CA ALA A 1158 -10.01 27.09 20.09
C ALA A 1158 -11.17 26.82 21.07
N MET A 1159 -12.04 25.85 20.75
CA MET A 1159 -13.09 25.40 21.66
C MET A 1159 -12.53 24.61 22.85
N GLY A 1160 -11.64 23.65 22.61
CA GLY A 1160 -11.08 22.79 23.67
C GLY A 1160 -10.27 23.54 24.75
N GLU A 1161 -9.76 24.74 24.47
CA GLU A 1161 -9.13 25.58 25.50
C GLU A 1161 -10.11 26.42 26.32
N LYS A 1162 -11.24 26.85 25.73
CA LYS A 1162 -12.26 27.62 26.48
C LYS A 1162 -12.85 26.78 27.60
N ASP A 1163 -13.05 25.48 27.39
CA ASP A 1163 -13.55 24.55 28.40
C ASP A 1163 -12.57 24.37 29.58
N LYS A 1164 -11.26 24.60 29.38
CA LYS A 1164 -10.24 24.52 30.43
C LYS A 1164 -10.12 25.80 31.27
N LEU A 1165 -10.58 26.94 30.76
CA LEU A 1165 -10.45 28.28 31.38
C LEU A 1165 -11.74 28.77 32.07
N VAL A 1166 -12.79 27.97 32.16
CA VAL A 1166 -14.05 28.31 32.86
C VAL A 1166 -13.88 28.24 34.39
N VAL A 1167 -12.95 29.02 34.93
CA VAL A 1167 -12.96 29.50 36.33
C VAL A 1167 -12.67 31.01 36.30
N GLY A 1168 -13.61 31.79 35.78
CA GLY A 1168 -13.64 33.25 35.96
C GLY A 1168 -13.84 34.08 34.69
N GLY A 1169 -15.02 34.71 34.57
CA GLY A 1169 -15.24 35.90 33.73
C GLY A 1169 -15.68 35.65 32.28
N LYS A 1170 -16.88 36.13 31.95
CA LYS A 1170 -17.45 36.16 30.59
C LYS A 1170 -16.72 37.23 29.74
N ASN A 1171 -15.78 36.82 28.90
CA ASN A 1171 -15.43 37.57 27.69
C ASN A 1171 -15.81 36.70 26.49
N GLU A 1172 -16.80 37.17 25.71
CA GLU A 1172 -17.19 36.53 24.45
C GLU A 1172 -16.11 36.81 23.42
N ASP A 1173 -15.21 35.85 23.21
CA ASP A 1173 -14.21 35.94 22.16
C ASP A 1173 -14.88 35.77 20.77
N PRO A 1174 -14.82 36.80 19.89
CA PRO A 1174 -15.51 36.82 18.59
C PRO A 1174 -14.91 35.86 17.56
N SER A 1175 -13.75 35.27 17.83
CA SER A 1175 -13.02 34.41 16.89
C SER A 1175 -13.80 33.16 16.48
N LEU A 1176 -14.54 32.54 17.42
CA LEU A 1176 -15.38 31.38 17.11
C LEU A 1176 -16.60 31.74 16.25
N ALA A 1177 -17.18 32.93 16.43
CA ALA A 1177 -18.29 33.41 15.62
C ALA A 1177 -17.85 33.72 14.18
N LEU A 1178 -16.65 34.31 14.01
CA LEU A 1178 -16.03 34.51 12.70
C LEU A 1178 -15.72 33.17 12.02
N CYS A 1179 -15.17 32.21 12.77
CA CYS A 1179 -14.89 30.86 12.28
C CYS A 1179 -16.16 30.15 11.79
N PHE A 1180 -17.23 30.21 12.59
CA PHE A 1180 -18.52 29.65 12.22
C PHE A 1180 -19.10 30.32 10.97
N SER A 1181 -19.01 31.64 10.88
CA SER A 1181 -19.47 32.40 9.70
C SER A 1181 -18.70 31.99 8.43
N LEU A 1182 -17.39 31.81 8.54
CA LEU A 1182 -16.57 31.32 7.42
C LEU A 1182 -16.91 29.87 7.06
N LEU A 1183 -17.11 28.98 8.04
CA LEU A 1183 -17.52 27.60 7.80
C LEU A 1183 -18.86 27.53 7.06
N LEU A 1184 -19.85 28.34 7.46
CA LEU A 1184 -21.14 28.44 6.76
C LEU A 1184 -20.97 28.89 5.30
N LEU A 1185 -20.13 29.88 5.04
CA LEU A 1185 -19.85 30.35 3.68
C LEU A 1185 -19.15 29.29 2.83
N LEU A 1186 -18.24 28.52 3.43
CA LEU A 1186 -17.55 27.41 2.75
C LEU A 1186 -18.46 26.19 2.55
N GLU A 1187 -19.40 25.94 3.46
CA GLU A 1187 -20.35 24.83 3.37
C GLU A 1187 -21.51 25.11 2.39
N ALA A 1188 -21.85 26.39 2.15
CA ALA A 1188 -22.82 26.77 1.12
C ALA A 1188 -22.39 26.35 -0.30
N ASP A 1189 -21.09 26.07 -0.49
CA ASP A 1189 -20.52 25.53 -1.71
C ASP A 1189 -20.51 24.00 -1.64
N ASP A 1190 -21.41 23.36 -2.40
CA ASP A 1190 -21.53 21.89 -2.47
C ASP A 1190 -20.21 21.19 -2.90
N SER A 1191 -19.27 21.92 -3.51
CA SER A 1191 -17.94 21.41 -3.89
C SER A 1191 -16.95 21.29 -2.72
N LYS A 1192 -17.32 21.69 -1.49
CA LYS A 1192 -16.44 21.61 -0.32
C LYS A 1192 -16.78 20.41 0.56
N LEU A 1193 -15.73 19.75 1.08
CA LEU A 1193 -15.80 18.57 1.97
C LEU A 1193 -16.33 18.88 3.39
N LEU A 1194 -17.26 19.83 3.53
CA LEU A 1194 -17.75 20.30 4.83
C LEU A 1194 -19.25 20.15 5.03
N ARG A 1195 -19.97 19.46 4.13
CA ARG A 1195 -21.43 19.34 4.27
C ARG A 1195 -21.81 18.71 5.61
N GLY A 1196 -22.66 19.39 6.36
CA GLY A 1196 -23.10 18.99 7.69
C GLY A 1196 -22.11 19.26 8.83
N LEU A 1197 -20.98 19.95 8.61
CA LEU A 1197 -19.99 20.23 9.66
C LEU A 1197 -20.26 21.53 10.41
N SER A 1198 -20.83 22.57 9.80
CA SER A 1198 -21.21 23.77 10.55
C SER A 1198 -22.27 23.51 11.63
N PRO A 1199 -23.31 22.66 11.43
CA PRO A 1199 -24.26 22.34 12.50
C PRO A 1199 -23.62 21.49 13.62
N VAL A 1200 -22.63 20.65 13.28
CA VAL A 1200 -21.84 19.90 14.27
C VAL A 1200 -20.98 20.86 15.09
N PHE A 1201 -20.29 21.78 14.42
CA PHE A 1201 -19.48 22.81 15.05
C PHE A 1201 -20.30 23.70 15.98
N GLU A 1202 -21.46 24.17 15.50
CA GLU A 1202 -22.41 24.99 16.27
C GLU A 1202 -22.84 24.28 17.56
N ARG A 1203 -23.27 23.02 17.47
CA ARG A 1203 -23.66 22.25 18.66
C ARG A 1203 -22.52 22.01 19.63
N LEU A 1204 -21.33 21.72 19.12
CA LEU A 1204 -20.17 21.48 19.98
C LEU A 1204 -19.75 22.76 20.72
N SER A 1205 -19.94 23.93 20.11
CA SER A 1205 -19.59 25.23 20.69
C SER A 1205 -20.50 25.70 21.83
N GLU A 1206 -21.64 25.03 22.04
CA GLU A 1206 -22.67 25.26 23.08
C GLU A 1206 -23.22 26.71 23.24
N LYS A 1207 -22.68 27.71 22.53
CA LYS A 1207 -22.94 29.16 22.74
C LYS A 1207 -22.68 30.08 21.53
N VAL A 1208 -22.66 29.60 20.28
CA VAL A 1208 -22.51 30.52 19.11
C VAL A 1208 -23.84 31.19 18.71
N SER A 1209 -24.95 30.88 19.40
CA SER A 1209 -26.21 31.63 19.28
C SER A 1209 -26.23 32.85 20.20
N LEU A 1210 -25.71 33.97 19.68
CA LEU A 1210 -26.21 35.32 19.94
C LEU A 1210 -25.96 36.21 18.71
#